data_AF-A0A643CAJ4-F1
#
_entry.id   AF-A0A643CAJ4-F1
#
_cell.length_a   1.000
_cell.length_b   1.000
_cell.length_c   1.000
_cell.angle_alpha   90.00
_cell.angle_beta   90.00
_cell.angle_gamma   90.00
#
_symmetry.space_group_name_H-M   'P 1'
#
loop_
_entity.id
_entity.type
_entity.pdbx_description
1 polymer ?
#
loop_
_entity_poly.entity_id
_entity_poly.type
_entity_poly.pdbx_seq_one_letter_code
_entity_poly.pdbx_strand_id
1 'polypeptide(L)'
;APGPAGPACSASLSGLLLVADSSSSSSRSGTCRATVHVRVNDVNEFAPVFVERLYRAAVTEGKLYDHILRVEAIDGDCSPQYSQICYYEILTPNTPFLIDNDGNIENTEKLQYSGEKLYKFTVTAYDCGKKRAVDDAEVEIQVKPTCKPSWQGWNKRIEYAPGAGSLALFPGIRLETCDEPLWNIQATIELQTNHVAKGCDRDNYSERALRKLCGAAPGEVDLLPMPGPNANWTAGLSVHYSQDSSLIYWFNGTQAVQVPLGGTAGLGSGPQDSLSDHFTLSFWMKHGVTPNKGKKEEETIVCNTVPNEDGFSHYSLTVHGCRIAFLYWPLLESARPVKFLWKLEQVCDDEWHHYALNLEFPTVTLYADGISFDPALIHDNGLIHPPRRETALMIGACWTEEKNKEKEKGGDNSTDATAGTCVHVNPSQSLLTLEGDDVETFNHALQHVAYMNTLRFATPGVRPLRLTTAVKCFSEESCVSIPEVEGYVVVLQPDAPQILLSGTAHFALPAVDFEGPEGVPLFPDLQITCSISHQVEAKKDESWQGTVTDTRMSDEIVHNLDGCEISLVGDDLDPERESLLLDMASLQQRGLELTNTSAYLTIAGVEGITVYEEILRLARYRLRRGAALYARKFRLSCSEMNGRYSSNEFVVE
;
A
#
# COMPACT_ATOMS: atom_id res chain seq x y z
N ALA A 1 34.24 -37.15 41.83
CA ALA A 1 35.58 -36.99 42.41
C ALA A 1 35.44 -36.91 43.93
N PRO A 2 36.46 -37.29 44.74
CA PRO A 2 36.47 -36.88 46.14
C PRO A 2 36.60 -35.35 46.19
N GLY A 3 35.81 -34.69 47.03
CA GLY A 3 35.95 -33.24 47.25
C GLY A 3 37.30 -32.90 47.88
N PRO A 4 37.74 -31.63 47.81
CA PRO A 4 38.94 -31.21 48.52
C PRO A 4 38.75 -31.50 50.02
N ALA A 5 39.76 -32.13 50.64
CA ALA A 5 39.72 -32.37 52.07
C ALA A 5 39.78 -31.01 52.79
N GLY A 6 38.70 -30.67 53.51
CA GLY A 6 38.68 -29.48 54.36
C GLY A 6 39.81 -29.52 55.39
N PRO A 7 40.26 -28.36 55.90
CA PRO A 7 41.34 -28.29 56.88
C PRO A 7 41.00 -29.16 58.09
N ALA A 8 41.95 -29.99 58.53
CA ALA A 8 41.75 -30.93 59.61
C ALA A 8 41.71 -30.21 60.97
N CYS A 9 40.54 -29.67 61.33
CA CYS A 9 40.27 -28.94 62.59
C CYS A 9 40.34 -29.80 63.88
N SER A 10 41.15 -30.86 63.90
CA SER A 10 41.33 -31.77 65.03
C SER A 10 42.77 -31.76 65.58
N ALA A 11 43.11 -30.73 66.35
CA ALA A 11 44.34 -30.69 67.14
C ALA A 11 44.08 -31.20 68.58
N SER A 12 44.01 -32.52 68.76
CA SER A 12 44.04 -33.11 70.11
C SER A 12 45.49 -33.11 70.64
N LEU A 13 45.91 -32.00 71.25
CA LEU A 13 47.16 -31.95 72.01
C LEU A 13 47.03 -32.84 73.26
N SER A 14 47.57 -34.05 73.15
CA SER A 14 47.70 -34.99 74.25
C SER A 14 48.47 -34.34 75.40
N GLY A 15 47.93 -34.41 76.61
CA GLY A 15 48.27 -33.51 77.72
C GLY A 15 49.76 -33.43 78.05
N LEU A 16 50.28 -32.20 78.13
CA LEU A 16 51.64 -31.94 78.58
C LEU A 16 51.79 -32.27 80.07
N LEU A 17 52.82 -33.06 80.36
CA LEU A 17 53.16 -33.54 81.69
C LEU A 17 54.39 -32.80 82.22
N LEU A 18 54.18 -31.83 83.11
CA LEU A 18 55.29 -31.19 83.81
C LEU A 18 55.71 -32.05 85.01
N VAL A 19 57.00 -32.36 85.06
CA VAL A 19 57.66 -33.06 86.18
C VAL A 19 58.77 -32.16 86.70
N ALA A 20 58.66 -31.78 87.97
CA ALA A 20 59.73 -31.08 88.67
C ALA A 20 60.50 -32.08 89.54
N ASP A 21 61.83 -32.05 89.46
CA ASP A 21 62.73 -32.83 90.32
C ASP A 21 63.52 -31.89 91.24
N SER A 22 63.70 -32.28 92.50
CA SER A 22 64.30 -31.47 93.54
C SER A 22 65.64 -32.04 93.98
N SER A 23 66.72 -31.60 93.34
CA SER A 23 68.09 -32.02 93.67
C SER A 23 68.62 -31.31 94.93
N SER A 24 68.11 -31.67 96.11
CA SER A 24 68.73 -31.32 97.40
C SER A 24 68.66 -32.48 98.41
N SER A 25 69.72 -32.61 99.21
CA SER A 25 70.18 -33.90 99.75
C SER A 25 69.57 -34.31 101.10
N SER A 26 68.28 -34.65 101.14
CA SER A 26 67.68 -35.31 102.32
C SER A 26 66.55 -36.30 101.96
N SER A 27 66.94 -37.54 101.65
CA SER A 27 66.16 -38.80 101.76
C SER A 27 64.66 -38.83 101.37
N ARG A 28 64.21 -38.06 100.36
CA ARG A 28 62.92 -38.30 99.67
C ARG A 28 62.84 -37.52 98.34
N SER A 29 63.10 -38.17 97.20
CA SER A 29 62.82 -37.58 95.88
C SER A 29 61.32 -37.71 95.57
N GLY A 30 60.56 -36.64 95.81
CA GLY A 30 59.13 -36.58 95.50
C GLY A 30 58.88 -35.96 94.12
N THR A 31 58.71 -36.77 93.08
CA THR A 31 58.27 -36.27 91.77
C THR A 31 56.82 -35.83 91.82
N CYS A 32 56.57 -34.52 91.95
CA CYS A 32 55.23 -33.96 91.77
C CYS A 32 54.86 -33.92 90.29
N ARG A 33 53.65 -34.38 89.98
CA ARG A 33 53.10 -34.49 88.63
C ARG A 33 51.83 -33.65 88.53
N ALA A 34 51.80 -32.68 87.63
CA ALA A 34 50.64 -31.83 87.40
C ALA A 34 50.13 -31.99 85.95
N THR A 35 48.81 -32.09 85.80
CA THR A 35 48.16 -32.16 84.49
C THR A 35 47.85 -30.75 84.01
N VAL A 36 48.38 -30.35 82.86
CA VAL A 36 48.08 -29.06 82.23
C VAL A 36 47.00 -29.25 81.17
N HIS A 37 45.84 -28.62 81.37
CA HIS A 37 44.80 -28.53 80.35
C HIS A 37 45.05 -27.28 79.48
N VAL A 38 45.58 -27.50 78.27
CA VAL A 38 45.73 -26.44 77.27
C VAL A 38 44.43 -26.34 76.48
N ARG A 39 43.74 -25.20 76.58
CA ARG A 39 42.62 -24.86 75.71
C ARG A 39 43.13 -23.94 74.61
N VAL A 40 43.16 -24.43 73.37
CA VAL A 40 43.33 -23.58 72.19
C VAL A 40 42.00 -22.91 71.92
N ASN A 41 41.99 -21.58 71.86
CA ASN A 41 40.85 -20.82 71.35
C ASN A 41 41.16 -20.48 69.89
N ASP A 42 40.12 -20.56 69.06
CA ASP A 42 40.20 -20.14 67.66
C ASP A 42 40.41 -18.62 67.58
N VAL A 43 41.08 -18.17 66.53
CA VAL A 43 41.24 -16.77 66.16
C VAL A 43 40.89 -16.63 64.71
N ASN A 44 40.32 -15.48 64.32
CA ASN A 44 39.90 -15.27 62.95
C ASN A 44 41.14 -15.03 62.05
N GLU A 45 41.68 -16.11 61.46
CA GLU A 45 42.93 -16.10 60.69
C GLU A 45 42.66 -16.10 59.19
N PHE A 46 41.71 -16.91 58.73
CA PHE A 46 41.25 -16.93 57.34
C PHE A 46 40.21 -15.84 57.08
N ALA A 47 39.91 -15.59 55.81
CA ALA A 47 38.89 -14.63 55.41
C ALA A 47 38.07 -15.26 54.28
N PRO A 48 36.81 -14.85 54.08
CA PRO A 48 35.95 -15.46 53.09
C PRO A 48 36.55 -15.44 51.68
N VAL A 49 36.40 -16.55 50.98
CA VAL A 49 36.81 -16.71 49.57
C VAL A 49 35.59 -17.17 48.78
N PHE A 50 35.22 -16.42 47.75
CA PHE A 50 34.15 -16.83 46.84
C PHE A 50 34.51 -18.11 46.07
N VAL A 51 33.52 -18.98 45.87
CA VAL A 51 33.67 -20.23 45.13
C VAL A 51 33.96 -19.94 43.65
N GLU A 52 33.32 -18.92 43.08
CA GLU A 52 33.56 -18.43 41.72
C GLU A 52 33.94 -16.94 41.73
N ARG A 53 34.76 -16.52 40.76
CA ARG A 53 35.13 -15.10 40.61
C ARG A 53 34.11 -14.29 39.78
N LEU A 54 33.29 -14.97 38.99
CA LEU A 54 32.30 -14.36 38.09
C LEU A 54 31.04 -15.22 38.06
N TYR A 55 29.93 -14.66 38.54
CA TYR A 55 28.61 -15.29 38.49
C TYR A 55 27.80 -14.73 37.31
N ARG A 56 27.13 -15.60 36.55
CA ARG A 56 26.38 -15.23 35.34
C ARG A 56 24.95 -15.76 35.38
N ALA A 57 23.99 -14.88 35.08
CA ALA A 57 22.60 -15.27 34.85
C ALA A 57 21.98 -14.47 33.70
N ALA A 58 20.82 -14.93 33.24
CA ALA A 58 19.99 -14.19 32.28
C ALA A 58 18.53 -14.18 32.74
N VAL A 59 17.89 -13.01 32.66
CA VAL A 59 16.52 -12.76 33.10
C VAL A 59 15.69 -12.20 31.96
N THR A 60 14.39 -12.51 31.94
CA THR A 60 13.45 -11.91 30.98
C THR A 60 13.03 -10.53 31.47
N GLU A 61 12.98 -9.54 30.58
CA GLU A 61 12.48 -8.20 30.90
C GLU A 61 11.04 -8.21 31.47
N GLY A 62 10.67 -7.13 32.16
CA GLY A 62 9.31 -6.91 32.66
C GLY A 62 8.90 -7.72 33.90
N LYS A 63 9.77 -8.61 34.40
CA LYS A 63 9.55 -9.47 35.57
C LYS A 63 10.35 -9.02 36.80
N LEU A 64 9.82 -9.33 37.98
CA LEU A 64 10.55 -9.34 39.24
C LEU A 64 10.89 -10.80 39.55
N TYR A 65 12.09 -11.04 40.07
CA TYR A 65 12.63 -12.33 40.43
C TYR A 65 13.15 -12.27 41.86
N ASP A 66 12.46 -12.97 42.76
CA ASP A 66 12.85 -13.16 44.17
C ASP A 66 14.14 -14.03 44.29
N HIS A 67 14.62 -14.59 43.18
CA HIS A 67 15.81 -15.43 43.12
C HIS A 67 16.35 -15.51 41.67
N ILE A 68 17.40 -14.73 41.36
CA ILE A 68 18.07 -14.73 40.04
C ILE A 68 19.23 -15.71 40.02
N LEU A 69 20.12 -15.59 41.01
CA LEU A 69 21.25 -16.50 41.24
C LEU A 69 21.68 -16.39 42.71
N ARG A 70 22.48 -17.35 43.17
CA ARG A 70 23.13 -17.33 44.48
C ARG A 70 24.64 -17.24 44.33
N VAL A 71 25.28 -16.31 45.03
CA VAL A 71 26.73 -16.29 45.23
C VAL A 71 27.09 -17.07 46.49
N GLU A 72 28.31 -17.63 46.54
CA GLU A 72 28.73 -18.48 47.65
C GLU A 72 30.18 -18.18 48.02
N ALA A 73 30.44 -17.92 49.29
CA ALA A 73 31.77 -17.81 49.86
C ALA A 73 32.00 -18.84 50.97
N ILE A 74 33.24 -19.30 51.09
CA ILE A 74 33.69 -20.26 52.10
C ILE A 74 34.80 -19.65 52.94
N ASP A 75 34.82 -19.94 54.23
CA ASP A 75 35.90 -19.53 55.14
C ASP A 75 36.67 -20.76 55.66
N GLY A 76 37.94 -20.58 55.98
CA GLY A 76 38.88 -21.64 56.39
C GLY A 76 39.06 -21.79 57.91
N ASP A 77 38.53 -20.88 58.73
CA ASP A 77 38.61 -20.94 60.18
C ASP A 77 37.83 -22.14 60.74
N CYS A 78 38.17 -22.59 61.96
CA CYS A 78 37.66 -23.85 62.50
C CYS A 78 36.44 -23.70 63.41
N SER A 79 36.21 -22.52 64.00
CA SER A 79 35.05 -22.27 64.86
C SER A 79 33.86 -21.72 64.07
N PRO A 80 32.61 -22.12 64.36
CA PRO A 80 31.43 -21.58 63.68
C PRO A 80 31.26 -20.06 63.80
N GLN A 81 31.96 -19.40 64.73
CA GLN A 81 31.93 -17.95 64.88
C GLN A 81 32.74 -17.21 63.80
N TYR A 82 33.74 -17.85 63.20
CA TYR A 82 34.59 -17.26 62.16
C TYR A 82 34.45 -18.01 60.83
N SER A 83 34.16 -19.31 60.85
CA SER A 83 33.97 -20.14 59.64
C SER A 83 32.64 -19.90 58.90
N GLN A 84 31.71 -19.14 59.48
CA GLN A 84 30.37 -18.89 58.91
C GLN A 84 30.32 -17.51 58.25
N ILE A 85 29.80 -17.48 57.01
CA ILE A 85 29.42 -16.23 56.35
C ILE A 85 28.13 -15.71 56.99
N CYS A 86 28.15 -14.46 57.44
CA CYS A 86 27.02 -13.85 58.16
C CYS A 86 26.18 -12.91 57.29
N TYR A 87 26.79 -12.26 56.30
CA TYR A 87 26.09 -11.42 55.32
C TYR A 87 26.93 -11.18 54.07
N TYR A 88 26.26 -10.83 52.98
CA TYR A 88 26.84 -10.36 51.73
C TYR A 88 26.47 -8.90 51.50
N GLU A 89 27.24 -8.19 50.67
CA GLU A 89 27.01 -6.78 50.35
C GLU A 89 27.34 -6.50 48.88
N ILE A 90 26.41 -5.87 48.16
CA ILE A 90 26.68 -5.31 46.82
C ILE A 90 27.43 -3.99 47.00
N LEU A 91 28.66 -3.94 46.50
CA LEU A 91 29.55 -2.77 46.62
C LEU A 91 29.28 -1.70 45.57
N THR A 92 28.68 -2.08 44.44
CA THR A 92 28.34 -1.16 43.35
C THR A 92 27.08 -0.38 43.71
N PRO A 93 27.14 0.96 43.88
CA PRO A 93 25.96 1.73 44.25
C PRO A 93 24.98 1.88 43.08
N ASN A 94 23.71 2.14 43.40
CA ASN A 94 22.62 2.39 42.44
C ASN A 94 22.29 1.21 41.50
N THR A 95 22.61 -0.02 41.89
CA THR A 95 22.18 -1.24 41.18
C THR A 95 20.71 -1.55 41.47
N PRO A 96 19.90 -1.98 40.49
CA PRO A 96 18.49 -2.39 40.69
C PRO A 96 18.37 -3.80 41.29
N PHE A 97 19.28 -4.16 42.20
CA PHE A 97 19.41 -5.49 42.79
C PHE A 97 19.64 -5.40 44.31
N LEU A 98 19.14 -6.40 45.02
CA LEU A 98 19.47 -6.65 46.42
C LEU A 98 20.12 -8.03 46.55
N ILE A 99 20.83 -8.23 47.66
CA ILE A 99 21.38 -9.52 48.07
C ILE A 99 20.98 -9.81 49.51
N ASP A 100 20.58 -11.04 49.80
CA ASP A 100 20.28 -11.49 51.17
C ASP A 100 21.52 -12.06 51.88
N ASN A 101 21.36 -12.40 53.17
CA ASN A 101 22.45 -12.96 53.96
C ASN A 101 22.86 -14.39 53.54
N ASP A 102 22.01 -15.09 52.78
CA ASP A 102 22.30 -16.40 52.22
C ASP A 102 23.08 -16.30 50.89
N GLY A 103 23.18 -15.10 50.30
CA GLY A 103 23.88 -14.82 49.04
C GLY A 103 22.96 -14.81 47.81
N ASN A 104 21.64 -14.83 47.99
CA ASN A 104 20.67 -14.84 46.91
C ASN A 104 20.44 -13.42 46.38
N ILE A 105 20.46 -13.26 45.06
CA ILE A 105 20.29 -11.97 44.38
C ILE A 105 18.89 -11.87 43.78
N GLU A 106 18.20 -10.78 44.08
CA GLU A 106 16.86 -10.42 43.56
C GLU A 106 16.90 -9.05 42.87
N ASN A 107 15.95 -8.75 41.97
CA ASN A 107 15.83 -7.41 41.35
C ASN A 107 14.72 -6.57 41.99
N THR A 108 15.02 -5.32 42.29
CA THR A 108 14.08 -4.38 42.95
C THR A 108 13.07 -3.75 41.99
N GLU A 109 13.37 -3.77 40.68
CA GLU A 109 12.53 -3.18 39.64
C GLU A 109 12.53 -4.01 38.35
N LYS A 110 11.49 -3.82 37.52
CA LYS A 110 11.28 -4.57 36.28
C LYS A 110 12.23 -4.10 35.17
N LEU A 111 13.38 -4.77 35.05
CA LEU A 111 14.39 -4.51 34.01
C LEU A 111 13.77 -4.53 32.60
N GLN A 112 14.28 -3.68 31.69
CA GLN A 112 13.78 -3.51 30.32
C GLN A 112 14.88 -3.76 29.30
N TYR A 113 14.62 -4.54 28.24
CA TYR A 113 15.62 -4.86 27.22
C TYR A 113 15.98 -3.66 26.31
N SER A 114 15.10 -2.65 26.25
CA SER A 114 15.37 -1.38 25.57
C SER A 114 16.40 -0.49 26.30
N GLY A 115 16.62 -0.74 27.60
CA GLY A 115 17.59 -0.03 28.44
C GLY A 115 18.92 -0.78 28.53
N GLU A 116 19.38 -1.01 29.77
CA GLU A 116 20.65 -1.67 30.04
C GLU A 116 20.52 -3.19 29.91
N LYS A 117 21.22 -3.76 28.90
CA LYS A 117 21.09 -5.18 28.52
C LYS A 117 21.99 -6.13 29.32
N LEU A 118 22.96 -5.59 30.04
CA LEU A 118 23.93 -6.33 30.83
C LEU A 118 24.29 -5.51 32.06
N TYR A 119 23.80 -5.93 33.22
CA TYR A 119 24.19 -5.34 34.50
C TYR A 119 25.46 -6.01 35.00
N LYS A 120 26.41 -5.18 35.43
CA LYS A 120 27.68 -5.59 36.04
C LYS A 120 27.81 -4.95 37.42
N PHE A 121 28.00 -5.76 38.44
CA PHE A 121 28.24 -5.27 39.80
C PHE A 121 29.12 -6.22 40.60
N THR A 122 29.64 -5.69 41.71
CA THR A 122 30.62 -6.37 42.56
C THR A 122 30.01 -6.70 43.92
N VAL A 123 30.27 -7.91 44.42
CA VAL A 123 29.74 -8.41 45.69
C VAL A 123 30.89 -8.83 46.61
N THR A 124 30.82 -8.45 47.89
CA THR A 124 31.69 -8.97 48.96
C THR A 124 30.90 -9.87 49.92
N ALA A 125 31.61 -10.76 50.60
CA ALA A 125 31.10 -11.55 51.73
C ALA A 125 31.77 -11.09 53.02
N TYR A 126 31.10 -11.30 54.15
CA TYR A 126 31.69 -11.13 55.48
C TYR A 126 31.40 -12.33 56.37
N ASP A 127 32.42 -12.77 57.10
CA ASP A 127 32.23 -13.77 58.15
C ASP A 127 31.50 -13.19 59.38
N CYS A 128 31.09 -14.07 60.29
CA CYS A 128 30.48 -13.69 61.56
C CYS A 128 31.45 -13.03 62.57
N GLY A 129 32.76 -13.04 62.29
CA GLY A 129 33.79 -12.21 62.94
C GLY A 129 33.91 -10.78 62.37
N LYS A 130 33.18 -10.47 61.29
CA LYS A 130 33.20 -9.24 60.48
C LYS A 130 34.46 -9.04 59.63
N LYS A 131 35.22 -10.08 59.31
CA LYS A 131 36.27 -9.99 58.30
C LYS A 131 35.66 -10.04 56.91
N ARG A 132 36.18 -9.20 56.03
CA ARG A 132 35.76 -9.06 54.64
C ARG A 132 36.46 -10.12 53.78
N ALA A 133 35.79 -10.57 52.74
CA ALA A 133 36.37 -11.42 51.71
C ALA A 133 37.69 -10.87 51.14
N VAL A 134 38.61 -11.78 50.77
CA VAL A 134 39.95 -11.46 50.25
C VAL A 134 39.87 -10.77 48.89
N ASP A 135 39.13 -11.39 47.98
CA ASP A 135 38.78 -10.90 46.64
C ASP A 135 37.24 -10.78 46.58
N ASP A 136 36.74 -9.81 45.79
CA ASP A 136 35.31 -9.67 45.52
C ASP A 136 34.89 -10.50 44.29
N ALA A 137 33.61 -10.88 44.23
CA ALA A 137 33.03 -11.53 43.06
C ALA A 137 32.39 -10.49 42.10
N GLU A 138 32.58 -10.67 40.79
CA GLU A 138 31.80 -9.97 39.77
C GLU A 138 30.50 -10.73 39.48
N VAL A 139 29.41 -10.01 39.26
CA VAL A 139 28.11 -10.55 38.86
C VAL A 139 27.67 -9.91 37.54
N GLU A 140 27.35 -10.74 36.55
CA GLU A 140 26.85 -10.36 35.24
C GLU A 140 25.41 -10.88 35.04
N ILE A 141 24.43 -9.97 34.99
CA ILE A 141 23.03 -10.29 34.72
C ILE A 141 22.63 -9.76 33.34
N GLN A 142 22.38 -10.66 32.40
CA GLN A 142 21.93 -10.32 31.05
C GLN A 142 20.41 -10.20 30.99
N VAL A 143 19.89 -9.07 30.51
CA VAL A 143 18.47 -8.93 30.20
C VAL A 143 18.20 -9.53 28.81
N LYS A 144 17.20 -10.41 28.72
CA LYS A 144 16.66 -10.96 27.48
C LYS A 144 15.30 -10.30 27.19
N PRO A 145 14.97 -10.06 25.90
CA PRO A 145 13.66 -9.54 25.54
C PRO A 145 12.57 -10.56 25.89
N THR A 146 11.35 -10.08 26.09
CA THR A 146 10.18 -10.95 26.16
C THR A 146 9.91 -11.49 24.76
N CYS A 147 9.97 -12.81 24.60
CA CYS A 147 9.54 -13.44 23.36
C CYS A 147 8.05 -13.14 23.14
N LYS A 148 7.71 -12.55 21.99
CA LYS A 148 6.33 -12.23 21.60
C LYS A 148 6.00 -13.02 20.34
N PRO A 149 5.07 -13.98 20.42
CA PRO A 149 4.71 -14.80 19.28
C PRO A 149 4.25 -13.97 18.09
N SER A 150 4.82 -14.24 16.92
CA SER A 150 4.66 -13.40 15.74
C SER A 150 5.13 -14.09 14.45
N TRP A 151 4.69 -13.56 13.31
CA TRP A 151 5.15 -13.96 12.00
C TRP A 151 6.49 -13.30 11.65
N GLN A 152 7.49 -14.13 11.33
CA GLN A 152 8.83 -13.73 10.92
C GLN A 152 9.08 -14.09 9.44
N GLY A 153 9.99 -13.38 8.77
CA GLY A 153 10.46 -13.77 7.43
C GLY A 153 9.51 -13.46 6.26
N TRP A 154 8.57 -12.53 6.43
CA TRP A 154 7.69 -12.03 5.36
C TRP A 154 8.13 -10.64 4.87
N ASN A 155 7.79 -10.30 3.63
CA ASN A 155 8.07 -9.00 3.02
C ASN A 155 6.81 -8.13 2.99
N LYS A 156 6.89 -6.90 3.51
CA LYS A 156 5.75 -5.96 3.48
C LYS A 156 5.39 -5.46 2.07
N ARG A 157 6.37 -5.40 1.17
CA ARG A 157 6.21 -4.99 -0.23
C ARG A 157 6.65 -6.14 -1.14
N ILE A 158 5.75 -6.60 -2.00
CA ILE A 158 5.98 -7.68 -2.95
C ILE A 158 5.76 -7.09 -4.35
N GLU A 159 6.76 -7.14 -5.23
CA GLU A 159 6.63 -6.62 -6.60
C GLU A 159 6.21 -7.74 -7.57
N TYR A 160 5.15 -7.51 -8.33
CA TYR A 160 4.66 -8.43 -9.35
C TYR A 160 4.82 -7.81 -10.74
N ALA A 161 5.70 -8.38 -11.56
CA ALA A 161 5.84 -8.02 -12.96
C ALA A 161 4.70 -8.65 -13.78
N PRO A 162 4.06 -7.89 -14.70
CA PRO A 162 3.09 -8.46 -15.64
C PRO A 162 3.70 -9.63 -16.43
N GLY A 163 2.95 -10.73 -16.57
CA GLY A 163 3.42 -11.94 -17.24
C GLY A 163 4.28 -12.89 -16.39
N ALA A 164 4.65 -12.54 -15.15
CA ALA A 164 5.49 -13.40 -14.29
C ALA A 164 4.83 -14.72 -13.83
N GLY A 165 3.53 -14.91 -14.05
CA GLY A 165 2.80 -16.12 -13.69
C GLY A 165 2.46 -16.16 -12.20
N SER A 166 2.92 -17.19 -11.49
CA SER A 166 2.64 -17.39 -10.06
C SER A 166 3.82 -16.94 -9.20
N LEU A 167 3.59 -16.02 -8.27
CA LEU A 167 4.59 -15.40 -7.40
C LEU A 167 4.30 -15.72 -5.94
N ALA A 168 5.20 -16.46 -5.27
CA ALA A 168 5.06 -16.79 -3.85
C ALA A 168 4.96 -15.52 -2.98
N LEU A 169 3.90 -15.41 -2.17
CA LEU A 169 3.67 -14.27 -1.28
C LEU A 169 4.56 -14.33 -0.03
N PHE A 170 4.80 -15.54 0.48
CA PHE A 170 5.37 -15.76 1.80
C PHE A 170 6.54 -16.77 1.83
N PRO A 171 7.51 -16.73 0.88
CA PRO A 171 8.47 -17.83 0.68
C PRO A 171 9.40 -18.12 1.87
N GLY A 172 9.59 -17.17 2.79
CA GLY A 172 10.43 -17.33 3.99
C GLY A 172 9.66 -17.25 5.31
N ILE A 173 8.31 -17.27 5.27
CA ILE A 173 7.51 -17.00 6.46
C ILE A 173 7.59 -18.15 7.47
N ARG A 174 7.62 -17.81 8.76
CA ARG A 174 7.56 -18.76 9.88
C ARG A 174 6.84 -18.15 11.08
N LEU A 175 6.03 -18.95 11.76
CA LEU A 175 5.42 -18.61 13.03
C LEU A 175 6.40 -18.90 14.17
N GLU A 176 6.74 -17.90 14.97
CA GLU A 176 7.50 -18.07 16.21
C GLU A 176 6.52 -18.14 17.39
N THR A 177 6.50 -19.25 18.12
CA THR A 177 5.49 -19.54 19.17
C THR A 177 6.02 -19.41 20.60
N CYS A 178 7.29 -19.07 20.79
CA CYS A 178 7.92 -18.89 22.11
C CYS A 178 7.79 -20.12 23.04
N ASP A 179 7.94 -21.32 22.48
CA ASP A 179 7.84 -22.63 23.14
C ASP A 179 6.44 -22.99 23.72
N GLU A 180 5.38 -22.23 23.39
CA GLU A 180 4.01 -22.55 23.78
C GLU A 180 3.37 -23.67 22.91
N PRO A 181 2.73 -24.70 23.50
CA PRO A 181 2.11 -25.79 22.76
C PRO A 181 0.74 -25.39 22.19
N LEU A 182 0.67 -25.30 20.86
CA LEU A 182 -0.56 -25.10 20.10
C LEU A 182 -1.17 -26.44 19.68
N TRP A 183 -2.50 -26.50 19.48
CA TRP A 183 -3.17 -27.68 18.90
C TRP A 183 -3.96 -27.37 17.62
N ASN A 184 -4.17 -26.09 17.33
CA ASN A 184 -4.87 -25.64 16.14
C ASN A 184 -4.39 -24.23 15.78
N ILE A 185 -4.08 -24.02 14.51
CA ILE A 185 -3.62 -22.77 13.93
C ILE A 185 -4.52 -22.53 12.72
N GLN A 186 -5.20 -21.40 12.71
CA GLN A 186 -6.02 -20.95 11.59
C GLN A 186 -5.49 -19.60 11.13
N ALA A 187 -5.05 -19.50 9.88
CA ALA A 187 -4.68 -18.23 9.28
C ALA A 187 -5.61 -17.90 8.11
N THR A 188 -6.00 -16.64 7.99
CA THR A 188 -6.78 -16.15 6.86
C THR A 188 -6.00 -15.05 6.16
N ILE A 189 -5.67 -15.31 4.91
CA ILE A 189 -5.05 -14.38 3.97
C ILE A 189 -6.16 -13.72 3.15
N GLU A 190 -6.23 -12.41 3.22
CA GLU A 190 -7.16 -11.58 2.47
C GLU A 190 -6.35 -10.64 1.55
N LEU A 191 -6.60 -10.72 0.25
CA LEU A 191 -6.14 -9.77 -0.74
C LEU A 191 -7.29 -8.80 -1.02
N GLN A 192 -7.13 -7.52 -0.70
CA GLN A 192 -8.19 -6.54 -0.95
C GLN A 192 -8.28 -6.25 -2.46
N THR A 193 -9.28 -6.85 -3.10
CA THR A 193 -9.54 -6.77 -4.55
C THR A 193 -10.78 -5.96 -4.90
N ASN A 194 -11.42 -5.29 -3.93
CA ASN A 194 -12.73 -4.67 -4.10
C ASN A 194 -12.74 -3.54 -5.16
N HIS A 195 -11.60 -2.87 -5.35
CA HIS A 195 -11.32 -1.80 -6.34
C HIS A 195 -10.56 -2.31 -7.58
N VAL A 196 -10.61 -3.62 -7.86
CA VAL A 196 -9.84 -4.25 -8.94
C VAL A 196 -10.80 -4.80 -9.99
N ALA A 197 -10.70 -4.27 -11.21
CA ALA A 197 -11.44 -4.68 -12.40
C ALA A 197 -12.96 -4.39 -12.45
N LYS A 198 -13.49 -3.49 -11.61
CA LYS A 198 -14.83 -2.90 -11.78
C LYS A 198 -14.80 -1.66 -12.67
N GLY A 199 -14.45 -1.86 -13.95
CA GLY A 199 -14.50 -0.81 -14.97
C GLY A 199 -13.44 0.29 -14.82
N CYS A 200 -13.85 1.51 -15.14
CA CYS A 200 -13.00 2.70 -15.19
C CYS A 200 -12.70 3.27 -13.79
N ASP A 201 -12.09 2.48 -12.92
CA ASP A 201 -11.93 2.84 -11.51
C ASP A 201 -10.82 3.89 -11.29
N ARG A 202 -11.12 4.95 -10.53
CA ARG A 202 -10.25 6.12 -10.35
C ARG A 202 -8.94 5.77 -9.65
N ASP A 203 -8.98 4.80 -8.74
CA ASP A 203 -7.85 4.41 -7.90
C ASP A 203 -6.73 3.64 -8.66
N ASN A 204 -6.93 3.31 -9.94
CA ASN A 204 -5.93 2.62 -10.78
C ASN A 204 -5.34 3.49 -11.92
N TYR A 205 -5.88 4.69 -12.19
CA TYR A 205 -5.46 5.50 -13.34
C TYR A 205 -5.46 7.00 -13.04
N SER A 206 -4.46 7.72 -13.56
CA SER A 206 -4.53 9.18 -13.60
C SER A 206 -5.76 9.63 -14.40
N GLU A 207 -6.34 10.75 -14.01
CA GLU A 207 -7.58 11.27 -14.62
C GLU A 207 -7.50 11.37 -16.15
N ARG A 208 -6.34 11.77 -16.69
CA ARG A 208 -6.06 11.85 -18.13
C ARG A 208 -6.01 10.48 -18.83
N ALA A 209 -5.61 9.42 -18.11
CA ALA A 209 -5.65 8.04 -18.61
C ALA A 209 -7.08 7.48 -18.53
N LEU A 210 -7.83 7.80 -17.47
CA LEU A 210 -9.25 7.46 -17.32
C LEU A 210 -10.08 8.02 -18.48
N ARG A 211 -9.95 9.33 -18.76
CA ARG A 211 -10.64 10.03 -19.87
C ARG A 211 -10.42 9.37 -21.25
N LYS A 212 -9.25 8.73 -21.47
CA LYS A 212 -8.97 7.94 -22.69
C LYS A 212 -9.52 6.50 -22.65
N LEU A 213 -9.51 5.85 -21.49
CA LEU A 213 -9.91 4.44 -21.36
C LEU A 213 -11.42 4.23 -21.60
N CYS A 214 -12.23 5.23 -21.26
CA CYS A 214 -13.69 5.10 -21.13
C CYS A 214 -14.48 5.75 -22.27
N GLY A 215 -13.81 6.28 -23.29
CA GLY A 215 -14.45 6.89 -24.46
C GLY A 215 -15.16 8.21 -24.15
N ALA A 216 -14.47 9.16 -23.51
CA ALA A 216 -14.99 10.53 -23.40
C ALA A 216 -15.25 11.12 -24.80
N ALA A 217 -16.44 11.69 -25.01
CA ALA A 217 -16.83 12.25 -26.29
C ALA A 217 -15.97 13.49 -26.65
N PRO A 218 -15.60 13.68 -27.93
CA PRO A 218 -14.85 14.87 -28.36
C PRO A 218 -15.71 16.12 -28.15
N GLY A 219 -15.39 16.90 -27.11
CA GLY A 219 -16.14 18.10 -26.70
C GLY A 219 -16.39 18.26 -25.20
N GLU A 220 -15.96 17.31 -24.35
CA GLU A 220 -16.09 17.40 -22.89
C GLU A 220 -15.39 18.65 -22.30
N VAL A 221 -16.03 19.28 -21.30
CA VAL A 221 -15.53 20.46 -20.58
C VAL A 221 -15.26 20.09 -19.13
N ASP A 222 -14.01 20.29 -18.69
CA ASP A 222 -13.59 20.07 -17.31
C ASP A 222 -14.17 21.16 -16.39
N LEU A 223 -15.03 20.76 -15.46
CA LEU A 223 -15.73 21.67 -14.55
C LEU A 223 -15.01 21.89 -13.20
N LEU A 224 -13.88 21.21 -12.93
CA LEU A 224 -13.04 21.45 -11.75
C LEU A 224 -11.54 21.21 -12.07
N PRO A 225 -10.93 21.95 -13.01
CA PRO A 225 -9.54 21.74 -13.40
C PRO A 225 -8.55 22.15 -12.30
N MET A 226 -7.41 21.45 -12.24
CA MET A 226 -6.30 21.75 -11.33
C MET A 226 -5.89 23.24 -11.38
N PRO A 227 -5.61 23.90 -10.24
CA PRO A 227 -5.28 25.31 -10.21
C PRO A 227 -4.07 25.65 -11.10
N GLY A 228 -4.27 26.58 -12.03
CA GLY A 228 -3.25 26.95 -13.02
C GLY A 228 -3.53 28.30 -13.70
N PRO A 229 -2.69 28.71 -14.67
CA PRO A 229 -2.79 30.04 -15.29
C PRO A 229 -4.15 30.34 -15.93
N ASN A 230 -4.82 29.31 -16.47
CA ASN A 230 -6.14 29.40 -17.11
C ASN A 230 -7.28 28.94 -16.19
N ALA A 231 -6.97 28.59 -14.93
CA ALA A 231 -7.88 27.99 -13.96
C ALA A 231 -7.58 28.50 -12.54
N ASN A 232 -7.41 29.82 -12.38
CA ASN A 232 -7.09 30.41 -11.07
C ASN A 232 -8.27 30.34 -10.08
N TRP A 233 -9.49 30.16 -10.59
CA TRP A 233 -10.73 30.16 -9.84
C TRP A 233 -10.93 28.92 -8.95
N THR A 234 -10.21 27.82 -9.22
CA THR A 234 -10.17 26.63 -8.34
C THR A 234 -9.11 26.72 -7.24
N ALA A 235 -8.24 27.74 -7.24
CA ALA A 235 -7.09 27.85 -6.32
C ALA A 235 -7.46 28.12 -4.85
N GLY A 236 -8.68 28.60 -4.59
CA GLY A 236 -9.19 28.88 -3.24
C GLY A 236 -9.95 27.71 -2.58
N LEU A 237 -10.08 26.57 -3.26
CA LEU A 237 -10.82 25.41 -2.76
C LEU A 237 -9.99 24.57 -1.78
N SER A 238 -10.70 23.88 -0.88
CA SER A 238 -10.11 22.86 -0.01
C SER A 238 -9.68 21.66 -0.87
N VAL A 239 -8.39 21.33 -0.83
CA VAL A 239 -7.81 20.24 -1.63
C VAL A 239 -7.12 19.23 -0.72
N HIS A 240 -7.43 17.96 -0.93
CA HIS A 240 -6.65 16.84 -0.43
C HIS A 240 -5.87 16.20 -1.59
N TYR A 241 -4.60 15.92 -1.36
CA TYR A 241 -3.77 15.12 -2.26
C TYR A 241 -3.84 13.67 -1.81
N SER A 242 -4.25 12.77 -2.70
CA SER A 242 -4.14 11.33 -2.48
C SER A 242 -2.72 10.83 -2.73
N GLN A 243 -2.44 9.58 -2.35
CA GLN A 243 -1.09 8.98 -2.38
C GLN A 243 -0.51 8.82 -3.80
N ASP A 244 -1.35 8.97 -4.82
CA ASP A 244 -1.06 8.99 -6.26
C ASP A 244 -0.78 10.40 -6.82
N SER A 245 -0.82 11.44 -5.98
CA SER A 245 -0.78 12.86 -6.35
C SER A 245 -1.98 13.38 -7.16
N SER A 246 -3.10 12.65 -7.24
CA SER A 246 -4.33 13.21 -7.80
C SER A 246 -5.00 14.20 -6.84
N LEU A 247 -5.75 15.14 -7.42
CA LEU A 247 -6.27 16.31 -6.73
C LEU A 247 -7.75 16.08 -6.37
N ILE A 248 -8.05 16.04 -5.07
CA ILE A 248 -9.40 15.82 -4.56
C ILE A 248 -9.93 17.12 -3.97
N TYR A 249 -10.96 17.68 -4.58
CA TYR A 249 -11.69 18.80 -4.00
C TYR A 249 -12.61 18.32 -2.87
N TRP A 250 -12.50 18.95 -1.71
CA TRP A 250 -13.36 18.70 -0.56
C TRP A 250 -14.40 19.81 -0.40
N PHE A 251 -15.66 19.43 -0.41
CA PHE A 251 -16.79 20.32 -0.13
C PHE A 251 -17.47 19.85 1.15
N ASN A 252 -17.57 20.76 2.12
CA ASN A 252 -18.18 20.52 3.43
C ASN A 252 -19.68 20.89 3.49
N GLY A 253 -20.27 21.28 2.36
CA GLY A 253 -21.63 21.82 2.22
C GLY A 253 -21.75 23.35 2.36
N THR A 254 -20.69 24.07 2.78
CA THR A 254 -20.70 25.54 2.87
C THR A 254 -19.72 26.23 1.91
N GLN A 255 -18.78 25.50 1.33
CA GLN A 255 -17.88 25.99 0.28
C GLN A 255 -18.51 25.78 -1.10
N ALA A 256 -18.40 26.78 -1.97
CA ALA A 256 -18.82 26.70 -3.36
C ALA A 256 -17.86 27.42 -4.29
N VAL A 257 -17.92 27.09 -5.57
CA VAL A 257 -17.18 27.76 -6.64
C VAL A 257 -18.07 28.04 -7.84
N GLN A 258 -17.89 29.20 -8.47
CA GLN A 258 -18.55 29.56 -9.72
C GLN A 258 -17.66 29.15 -10.90
N VAL A 259 -18.20 28.36 -11.83
CA VAL A 259 -17.51 27.99 -13.08
C VAL A 259 -17.61 29.15 -14.07
N PRO A 260 -16.50 29.69 -14.60
CA PRO A 260 -16.52 30.80 -15.54
C PRO A 260 -16.95 30.34 -16.94
N LEU A 261 -18.25 30.48 -17.24
CA LEU A 261 -18.89 30.11 -18.52
C LEU A 261 -18.49 30.99 -19.73
N GLY A 262 -17.39 31.74 -19.66
CA GLY A 262 -17.01 32.71 -20.69
C GLY A 262 -15.51 33.03 -20.69
N GLY A 263 -14.71 32.19 -21.33
CA GLY A 263 -13.31 32.47 -21.62
C GLY A 263 -12.41 31.24 -21.67
N THR A 264 -11.74 31.02 -22.80
CA THR A 264 -10.63 30.05 -23.03
C THR A 264 -10.85 28.55 -22.76
N ALA A 265 -11.92 28.15 -22.07
CA ALA A 265 -12.22 26.75 -21.70
C ALA A 265 -13.18 26.04 -22.69
N GLY A 266 -12.95 26.17 -24.00
CA GLY A 266 -13.60 25.34 -25.04
C GLY A 266 -15.09 25.58 -25.35
N LEU A 267 -15.87 26.18 -24.44
CA LEU A 267 -17.22 26.64 -24.73
C LEU A 267 -17.17 27.78 -25.76
N GLY A 268 -17.65 27.48 -26.97
CA GLY A 268 -17.42 28.28 -28.16
C GLY A 268 -17.99 29.70 -28.09
N SER A 269 -17.38 30.61 -28.85
CA SER A 269 -17.85 31.99 -29.01
C SER A 269 -19.11 32.05 -29.88
N GLY A 270 -20.25 31.67 -29.30
CA GLY A 270 -21.60 31.78 -29.86
C GLY A 270 -22.55 32.57 -28.95
N PRO A 271 -23.70 33.05 -29.45
CA PRO A 271 -24.59 33.93 -28.70
C PRO A 271 -25.46 33.16 -27.70
N GLN A 272 -25.09 33.15 -26.42
CA GLN A 272 -25.90 32.68 -25.28
C GLN A 272 -26.71 31.38 -25.51
N ASP A 273 -26.05 30.31 -25.95
CA ASP A 273 -26.61 28.98 -25.79
C ASP A 273 -26.28 28.45 -24.39
N SER A 274 -27.27 28.52 -23.51
CA SER A 274 -27.37 27.65 -22.35
C SER A 274 -27.21 26.19 -22.78
N LEU A 275 -26.62 25.35 -21.93
CA LEU A 275 -26.62 23.89 -22.10
C LEU A 275 -27.99 23.42 -22.61
N SER A 276 -27.99 22.68 -23.72
CA SER A 276 -29.18 22.15 -24.38
C SER A 276 -30.05 21.32 -23.41
N ASP A 277 -31.32 21.06 -23.77
CA ASP A 277 -32.16 20.05 -23.10
C ASP A 277 -31.59 18.59 -23.20
N HIS A 278 -30.38 18.47 -23.76
CA HIS A 278 -29.54 17.28 -23.84
C HIS A 278 -28.15 17.58 -23.29
N PHE A 279 -27.72 16.90 -22.22
CA PHE A 279 -26.34 16.93 -21.72
C PHE A 279 -26.04 15.73 -20.82
N THR A 280 -24.75 15.41 -20.64
CA THR A 280 -24.29 14.41 -19.68
C THR A 280 -23.41 15.08 -18.61
N LEU A 281 -23.68 14.80 -17.33
CA LEU A 281 -22.81 15.16 -16.21
C LEU A 281 -22.11 13.89 -15.70
N SER A 282 -20.78 13.88 -15.74
CA SER A 282 -19.94 12.78 -15.23
C SER A 282 -19.13 13.28 -14.03
N PHE A 283 -19.16 12.56 -12.91
CA PHE A 283 -18.42 12.94 -11.71
C PHE A 283 -18.08 11.73 -10.82
N TRP A 284 -17.10 11.91 -9.94
CA TRP A 284 -16.72 10.98 -8.89
C TRP A 284 -17.10 11.57 -7.54
N MET A 285 -17.69 10.77 -6.66
CA MET A 285 -18.08 11.22 -5.32
C MET A 285 -17.84 10.14 -4.28
N LYS A 286 -17.35 10.56 -3.12
CA LYS A 286 -17.38 9.82 -1.85
C LYS A 286 -18.22 10.62 -0.87
N HIS A 287 -19.28 10.02 -0.32
CA HIS A 287 -20.19 10.70 0.60
C HIS A 287 -20.52 9.80 1.79
N GLY A 288 -19.92 10.12 2.94
CA GLY A 288 -20.15 9.43 4.21
C GLY A 288 -21.26 10.10 5.01
N VAL A 289 -22.34 9.36 5.30
CA VAL A 289 -23.48 9.88 6.08
C VAL A 289 -23.15 9.90 7.56
N THR A 290 -22.73 11.07 8.07
CA THR A 290 -22.47 11.25 9.51
C THR A 290 -23.77 11.15 10.32
N PRO A 291 -23.91 10.22 11.29
CA PRO A 291 -25.19 9.96 11.96
C PRO A 291 -25.68 11.08 12.91
N ASN A 292 -24.92 12.17 13.07
CA ASN A 292 -25.19 13.24 14.03
C ASN A 292 -25.38 14.64 13.40
N LYS A 293 -25.34 14.78 12.05
CA LYS A 293 -25.78 16.01 11.37
C LYS A 293 -27.31 16.06 11.38
N GLY A 294 -27.88 17.13 11.93
CA GLY A 294 -29.32 17.22 12.22
C GLY A 294 -30.22 17.39 10.99
N LYS A 295 -30.75 16.28 10.45
CA LYS A 295 -32.10 16.13 9.86
C LYS A 295 -32.62 17.13 8.79
N LYS A 296 -31.80 18.00 8.17
CA LYS A 296 -32.38 19.12 7.40
C LYS A 296 -31.70 19.69 6.14
N GLU A 297 -30.53 19.25 5.73
CA GLU A 297 -29.85 19.86 4.57
C GLU A 297 -29.65 18.82 3.45
N GLU A 298 -30.26 19.08 2.28
CA GLU A 298 -29.87 18.45 1.02
C GLU A 298 -28.53 19.09 0.61
N GLU A 299 -27.46 18.31 0.51
CA GLU A 299 -26.13 18.82 0.10
C GLU A 299 -26.10 18.94 -1.43
N THR A 300 -25.56 20.03 -1.98
CA THR A 300 -25.59 20.28 -3.44
C THR A 300 -24.26 19.91 -4.09
N ILE A 301 -24.30 19.03 -5.09
CA ILE A 301 -23.13 18.69 -5.91
C ILE A 301 -22.88 19.81 -6.92
N VAL A 302 -23.88 20.10 -7.74
CA VAL A 302 -23.83 21.12 -8.79
C VAL A 302 -25.21 21.76 -8.97
N CYS A 303 -25.26 23.07 -9.21
CA CYS A 303 -26.48 23.73 -9.63
C CYS A 303 -26.20 24.90 -10.57
N ASN A 304 -27.09 25.08 -11.53
CA ASN A 304 -27.08 26.21 -12.45
C ASN A 304 -28.15 27.21 -11.98
N THR A 305 -27.72 28.21 -11.21
CA THR A 305 -28.58 29.20 -10.54
C THR A 305 -28.89 30.41 -11.40
N VAL A 306 -30.06 31.00 -11.16
CA VAL A 306 -30.51 32.27 -11.74
C VAL A 306 -30.93 33.20 -10.59
N PRO A 307 -30.52 34.48 -10.59
CA PRO A 307 -30.95 35.44 -9.58
C PRO A 307 -32.45 35.72 -9.72
N ASN A 308 -33.21 35.48 -8.64
CA ASN A 308 -34.60 35.89 -8.48
C ASN A 308 -34.92 36.07 -6.99
N GLU A 309 -36.02 36.76 -6.66
CA GLU A 309 -36.38 37.16 -5.28
C GLU A 309 -36.57 35.96 -4.31
N ASP A 310 -36.86 34.77 -4.84
CA ASP A 310 -37.04 33.52 -4.07
C ASP A 310 -35.90 32.49 -4.22
N GLY A 311 -34.88 32.77 -5.07
CA GLY A 311 -33.71 31.90 -5.32
C GLY A 311 -33.99 30.61 -6.09
N PHE A 312 -33.62 30.53 -7.38
CA PHE A 312 -33.95 29.38 -8.24
C PHE A 312 -32.78 28.84 -9.07
N SER A 313 -32.88 27.56 -9.44
CA SER A 313 -31.95 26.86 -10.34
C SER A 313 -32.67 26.39 -11.61
N HIS A 314 -32.03 26.53 -12.77
CA HIS A 314 -32.47 25.91 -14.02
C HIS A 314 -32.29 24.38 -13.97
N TYR A 315 -31.21 23.92 -13.34
CA TYR A 315 -31.08 22.55 -12.87
C TYR A 315 -30.23 22.47 -11.60
N SER A 316 -30.44 21.46 -10.77
CA SER A 316 -29.59 21.17 -9.62
C SER A 316 -29.51 19.67 -9.34
N LEU A 317 -28.36 19.23 -8.85
CA LEU A 317 -28.08 17.85 -8.43
C LEU A 317 -27.72 17.88 -6.93
N THR A 318 -28.53 17.22 -6.11
CA THR A 318 -28.38 17.20 -4.65
C THR A 318 -28.33 15.78 -4.11
N VAL A 319 -27.71 15.60 -2.93
CA VAL A 319 -27.68 14.36 -2.16
C VAL A 319 -28.31 14.56 -0.79
N HIS A 320 -28.99 13.52 -0.31
CA HIS A 320 -29.60 13.54 1.02
C HIS A 320 -29.70 12.12 1.60
N GLY A 321 -28.74 11.76 2.45
CA GLY A 321 -28.55 10.37 2.88
C GLY A 321 -28.26 9.47 1.68
N CYS A 322 -28.84 8.27 1.64
CA CYS A 322 -28.71 7.31 0.53
C CYS A 322 -29.56 7.67 -0.71
N ARG A 323 -29.56 8.93 -1.15
CA ARG A 323 -30.38 9.42 -2.26
C ARG A 323 -29.68 10.51 -3.06
N ILE A 324 -29.74 10.40 -4.39
CA ILE A 324 -29.45 11.49 -5.33
C ILE A 324 -30.79 12.03 -5.84
N ALA A 325 -30.91 13.35 -5.95
CA ALA A 325 -32.04 14.00 -6.59
C ALA A 325 -31.56 14.99 -7.65
N PHE A 326 -32.18 14.97 -8.83
CA PHE A 326 -31.94 15.91 -9.91
C PHE A 326 -33.20 16.73 -10.17
N LEU A 327 -33.12 18.05 -9.99
CA LEU A 327 -34.17 19.00 -10.36
C LEU A 327 -33.87 19.55 -11.75
N TYR A 328 -34.87 19.53 -12.64
CA TYR A 328 -34.75 20.10 -13.98
C TYR A 328 -35.90 21.04 -14.32
N TRP A 329 -35.57 22.21 -14.87
CA TRP A 329 -36.52 23.19 -15.41
C TRP A 329 -36.39 23.29 -16.95
N PRO A 330 -37.18 22.55 -17.74
CA PRO A 330 -37.15 22.66 -19.21
C PRO A 330 -37.52 24.07 -19.68
N LEU A 331 -36.87 24.56 -20.74
CA LEU A 331 -37.02 25.94 -21.26
C LEU A 331 -38.31 26.18 -22.08
N LEU A 332 -39.30 25.31 -21.93
CA LEU A 332 -40.58 25.34 -22.65
C LEU A 332 -41.59 26.26 -21.94
N GLU A 333 -42.26 27.16 -22.67
CA GLU A 333 -43.14 28.23 -22.15
C GLU A 333 -44.34 27.76 -21.27
N SER A 334 -44.60 26.46 -21.18
CA SER A 334 -45.71 25.88 -20.42
C SER A 334 -45.32 24.64 -19.58
N ALA A 335 -44.04 24.33 -19.46
CA ALA A 335 -43.58 23.16 -18.70
C ALA A 335 -43.39 23.46 -17.20
N ARG A 336 -43.48 22.39 -16.40
CA ARG A 336 -43.28 22.41 -14.94
C ARG A 336 -41.91 21.82 -14.58
N PRO A 337 -41.32 22.19 -13.43
CA PRO A 337 -40.13 21.53 -12.92
C PRO A 337 -40.40 20.05 -12.65
N VAL A 338 -39.37 19.23 -12.86
CA VAL A 338 -39.41 17.80 -12.54
C VAL A 338 -38.25 17.49 -11.60
N LYS A 339 -38.54 16.85 -10.46
CA LYS A 339 -37.52 16.30 -9.55
C LYS A 339 -37.46 14.78 -9.76
N PHE A 340 -36.34 14.32 -10.29
CA PHE A 340 -36.01 12.91 -10.44
C PHE A 340 -35.28 12.47 -9.16
N LEU A 341 -35.65 11.31 -8.60
CA LEU A 341 -35.10 10.82 -7.32
C LEU A 341 -34.64 9.38 -7.45
N TRP A 342 -33.39 9.10 -7.06
CA TRP A 342 -32.84 7.76 -6.96
C TRP A 342 -32.50 7.45 -5.49
N LYS A 343 -32.71 6.20 -5.07
CA LYS A 343 -32.24 5.69 -3.77
C LYS A 343 -31.14 4.67 -4.07
N LEU A 344 -29.91 4.97 -3.64
CA LEU A 344 -28.70 4.21 -3.96
C LEU A 344 -27.88 4.03 -2.68
N GLU A 345 -27.32 2.84 -2.47
CA GLU A 345 -26.49 2.55 -1.30
C GLU A 345 -25.07 3.12 -1.47
N GLN A 346 -24.59 3.14 -2.72
CA GLN A 346 -23.38 3.81 -3.22
C GLN A 346 -23.26 5.29 -2.81
N VAL A 347 -24.39 5.93 -2.48
CA VAL A 347 -24.42 7.34 -2.09
C VAL A 347 -24.12 7.51 -0.60
N CYS A 348 -24.10 6.46 0.22
CA CYS A 348 -24.04 6.58 1.68
C CYS A 348 -23.17 5.56 2.41
N ASP A 349 -22.44 4.72 1.69
CA ASP A 349 -21.52 3.69 2.20
C ASP A 349 -20.11 4.23 2.54
N ASP A 350 -19.83 5.50 2.23
CA ASP A 350 -18.51 6.12 2.38
C ASP A 350 -17.40 5.45 1.53
N GLU A 351 -17.75 4.97 0.33
CA GLU A 351 -16.80 4.55 -0.72
C GLU A 351 -16.80 5.54 -1.92
N TRP A 352 -15.83 5.40 -2.83
CA TRP A 352 -15.76 6.21 -4.06
C TRP A 352 -16.57 5.54 -5.17
N HIS A 353 -17.53 6.28 -5.73
CA HIS A 353 -18.37 5.81 -6.84
C HIS A 353 -18.33 6.76 -8.03
N HIS A 354 -18.45 6.19 -9.22
CA HIS A 354 -18.62 6.94 -10.47
C HIS A 354 -20.10 7.16 -10.74
N TYR A 355 -20.46 8.40 -11.06
CA TYR A 355 -21.82 8.76 -11.46
C TYR A 355 -21.81 9.42 -12.84
N ALA A 356 -22.71 8.95 -13.71
CA ALA A 356 -23.01 9.62 -14.97
C ALA A 356 -24.52 9.87 -15.06
N LEU A 357 -24.92 11.14 -15.07
CA LEU A 357 -26.30 11.56 -15.27
C LEU A 357 -26.47 12.01 -16.72
N ASN A 358 -27.20 11.23 -17.52
CA ASN A 358 -27.57 11.62 -18.88
C ASN A 358 -28.97 12.23 -18.89
N LEU A 359 -29.07 13.50 -19.27
CA LEU A 359 -30.33 14.19 -19.56
C LEU A 359 -30.55 14.16 -21.09
N GLU A 360 -31.66 13.56 -21.51
CA GLU A 360 -32.20 13.66 -22.87
C GLU A 360 -33.70 13.93 -22.73
N PHE A 361 -34.07 15.17 -22.42
CA PHE A 361 -35.44 15.49 -21.96
C PHE A 361 -36.51 15.00 -22.97
N PRO A 362 -37.56 14.27 -22.54
CA PRO A 362 -38.05 14.09 -21.16
C PRO A 362 -37.40 12.94 -20.37
N THR A 363 -36.43 12.22 -20.94
CA THR A 363 -35.74 11.10 -20.27
C THR A 363 -34.53 11.57 -19.46
N VAL A 364 -34.30 10.93 -18.32
CA VAL A 364 -33.11 11.10 -17.49
C VAL A 364 -32.67 9.74 -16.99
N THR A 365 -31.41 9.38 -17.22
CA THR A 365 -30.82 8.12 -16.77
C THR A 365 -29.61 8.43 -15.90
N LEU A 366 -29.61 7.90 -14.67
CA LEU A 366 -28.44 7.91 -13.80
C LEU A 366 -27.76 6.56 -13.87
N TYR A 367 -26.46 6.57 -14.14
CA TYR A 367 -25.59 5.42 -14.00
C TYR A 367 -24.76 5.60 -12.72
N ALA A 368 -24.64 4.55 -11.91
CA ALA A 368 -23.64 4.45 -10.85
C ALA A 368 -22.76 3.22 -11.13
N ASP A 369 -21.44 3.42 -11.22
CA ASP A 369 -20.44 2.41 -11.59
C ASP A 369 -20.80 1.62 -12.88
N GLY A 370 -21.38 2.33 -13.86
CA GLY A 370 -21.84 1.75 -15.14
C GLY A 370 -23.19 1.02 -15.08
N ILE A 371 -23.81 0.86 -13.90
CA ILE A 371 -25.14 0.27 -13.75
C ILE A 371 -26.20 1.39 -13.84
N SER A 372 -27.17 1.26 -14.74
CA SER A 372 -28.28 2.21 -14.90
C SER A 372 -29.35 2.05 -13.82
N PHE A 373 -29.86 3.15 -13.29
CA PHE A 373 -30.95 3.18 -12.31
C PHE A 373 -32.12 4.06 -12.77
N ASP A 374 -33.33 3.54 -12.64
CA ASP A 374 -34.56 4.25 -12.99
C ASP A 374 -34.94 5.30 -11.92
N PRO A 375 -35.33 6.52 -12.33
CA PRO A 375 -35.78 7.55 -11.39
C PRO A 375 -37.21 7.33 -10.87
N ALA A 376 -37.42 7.57 -9.59
CA ALA A 376 -38.74 7.93 -9.09
C ALA A 376 -39.06 9.37 -9.52
N LEU A 377 -40.08 9.54 -10.35
CA LEU A 377 -40.45 10.84 -10.94
C LEU A 377 -41.42 11.59 -10.02
N ILE A 378 -41.00 12.77 -9.53
CA ILE A 378 -41.81 13.63 -8.67
C ILE A 378 -42.13 14.92 -9.44
N HIS A 379 -43.39 15.08 -9.82
CA HIS A 379 -43.91 16.37 -10.27
C HIS A 379 -44.08 17.28 -9.06
N ASP A 380 -43.33 18.40 -9.03
CA ASP A 380 -43.58 19.41 -8.01
C ASP A 380 -44.89 20.15 -8.33
N ASN A 381 -45.72 20.31 -7.31
CA ASN A 381 -46.98 21.04 -7.37
C ASN A 381 -46.88 22.43 -6.71
N GLY A 382 -45.68 22.82 -6.24
CA GLY A 382 -45.39 24.17 -5.78
C GLY A 382 -45.56 25.22 -6.87
N LEU A 383 -45.98 26.42 -6.46
CA LEU A 383 -45.96 27.62 -7.30
C LEU A 383 -44.51 28.11 -7.45
N ILE A 384 -43.76 27.48 -8.35
CA ILE A 384 -42.43 27.94 -8.73
C ILE A 384 -42.55 28.74 -10.03
N HIS A 385 -41.87 29.88 -10.10
CA HIS A 385 -41.90 30.76 -11.27
C HIS A 385 -40.71 30.47 -12.21
N PRO A 386 -40.89 30.54 -13.54
CA PRO A 386 -39.81 30.26 -14.48
C PRO A 386 -38.67 31.27 -14.36
N PRO A 387 -37.39 30.82 -14.40
CA PRO A 387 -36.23 31.68 -14.23
C PRO A 387 -36.06 32.68 -15.39
N ARG A 388 -35.52 33.88 -15.10
CA ARG A 388 -35.12 34.88 -16.11
C ARG A 388 -33.65 34.70 -16.53
N ARG A 389 -33.24 35.29 -17.66
CA ARG A 389 -32.00 34.90 -18.35
C ARG A 389 -30.71 35.60 -17.87
N GLU A 390 -30.17 35.18 -16.73
CA GLU A 390 -28.73 35.26 -16.41
C GLU A 390 -28.34 34.05 -15.55
N THR A 391 -27.62 33.08 -16.12
CA THR A 391 -27.29 31.78 -15.49
C THR A 391 -25.86 31.73 -14.94
N ALA A 392 -25.68 31.20 -13.73
CA ALA A 392 -24.38 30.94 -13.12
C ALA A 392 -24.27 29.47 -12.67
N LEU A 393 -23.28 28.74 -13.19
CA LEU A 393 -22.98 27.37 -12.80
C LEU A 393 -22.11 27.35 -11.53
N MET A 394 -22.62 26.69 -10.49
CA MET A 394 -22.02 26.58 -9.17
C MET A 394 -21.78 25.12 -8.81
N ILE A 395 -20.68 24.83 -8.11
CA ILE A 395 -20.32 23.49 -7.59
C ILE A 395 -20.06 23.58 -6.09
N GLY A 396 -20.52 22.58 -5.32
CA GLY A 396 -20.34 22.45 -3.87
C GLY A 396 -21.45 23.06 -2.99
N ALA A 397 -22.02 24.20 -3.40
CA ALA A 397 -23.28 24.73 -2.87
C ALA A 397 -23.94 25.68 -3.89
N CYS A 398 -25.24 25.95 -3.73
CA CYS A 398 -25.93 26.97 -4.54
C CYS A 398 -25.73 28.38 -4.00
N TRP A 399 -25.69 29.36 -4.92
CA TRP A 399 -25.63 30.77 -4.57
C TRP A 399 -26.86 31.18 -3.76
N THR A 400 -26.66 31.51 -2.50
CA THR A 400 -27.69 32.00 -1.58
C THR A 400 -27.08 33.07 -0.67
N GLU A 401 -27.80 34.17 -0.43
CA GLU A 401 -27.34 35.17 0.54
C GLU A 401 -27.57 34.66 1.97
N GLU A 402 -26.51 34.67 2.77
CA GLU A 402 -26.50 34.08 4.12
C GLU A 402 -27.57 34.67 5.05
N LYS A 403 -28.42 33.79 5.61
CA LYS A 403 -29.19 34.07 6.82
C LYS A 403 -29.07 32.93 7.83
N ASN A 404 -28.15 33.10 8.78
CA ASN A 404 -27.93 32.25 9.94
C ASN A 404 -29.21 31.87 10.71
N LYS A 405 -29.34 30.59 11.12
CA LYS A 405 -29.94 30.19 12.42
C LYS A 405 -29.77 28.70 12.78
N GLU A 406 -29.34 28.46 14.03
CA GLU A 406 -29.13 27.16 14.69
C GLU A 406 -30.43 26.46 15.15
N LYS A 407 -30.40 25.12 15.38
CA LYS A 407 -30.88 24.49 16.66
C LYS A 407 -30.63 22.97 16.83
N GLU A 408 -30.72 22.52 18.09
CA GLU A 408 -30.22 21.25 18.67
C GLU A 408 -31.12 19.97 18.64
N LYS A 409 -30.47 18.81 18.96
CA LYS A 409 -30.81 17.72 19.95
C LYS A 409 -31.53 16.40 19.56
N GLY A 410 -30.89 15.25 19.91
CA GLY A 410 -31.48 14.20 20.79
C GLY A 410 -31.26 12.68 20.51
N GLY A 411 -30.41 11.99 21.32
CA GLY A 411 -30.43 10.54 21.74
C GLY A 411 -30.16 9.39 20.71
N ASP A 412 -29.20 8.44 20.89
CA ASP A 412 -29.16 7.23 21.78
C ASP A 412 -29.74 5.92 21.15
N ASN A 413 -29.19 4.68 21.25
CA ASN A 413 -27.89 4.14 21.75
C ASN A 413 -27.61 2.64 21.32
N SER A 414 -26.36 2.16 21.47
CA SER A 414 -25.79 0.79 21.72
C SER A 414 -26.07 -0.50 20.88
N THR A 415 -24.99 -1.08 20.28
CA THR A 415 -24.42 -2.50 20.31
C THR A 415 -25.31 -3.76 20.03
N ASP A 416 -24.84 -4.96 19.61
CA ASP A 416 -23.47 -5.57 19.57
C ASP A 416 -23.27 -6.80 18.62
N ALA A 417 -21.99 -7.12 18.34
CA ALA A 417 -21.28 -8.41 18.13
C ALA A 417 -21.75 -9.66 17.30
N THR A 418 -20.81 -10.10 16.42
CA THR A 418 -20.37 -11.51 16.11
C THR A 418 -21.32 -12.55 15.47
N ALA A 419 -20.88 -13.62 14.79
CA ALA A 419 -19.71 -14.02 13.97
C ALA A 419 -19.69 -15.58 13.95
N GLY A 420 -19.38 -16.21 12.82
CA GLY A 420 -19.23 -17.68 12.73
C GLY A 420 -18.60 -18.06 11.39
N THR A 421 -17.62 -18.98 11.40
CA THR A 421 -16.78 -19.26 10.23
C THR A 421 -16.89 -20.71 9.78
N CYS A 422 -16.99 -20.90 8.46
CA CYS A 422 -16.79 -22.15 7.75
C CYS A 422 -15.64 -21.96 6.74
N VAL A 423 -14.97 -23.04 6.32
CA VAL A 423 -13.95 -22.94 5.26
C VAL A 423 -14.63 -22.59 3.94
N HIS A 424 -14.47 -21.34 3.51
CA HIS A 424 -15.00 -20.79 2.26
C HIS A 424 -13.86 -20.26 1.40
N VAL A 425 -13.82 -20.70 0.14
CA VAL A 425 -13.14 -19.95 -0.92
C VAL A 425 -14.18 -19.02 -1.54
N ASN A 426 -13.95 -17.71 -1.49
CA ASN A 426 -14.78 -16.73 -2.19
C ASN A 426 -14.71 -16.99 -3.72
N PRO A 427 -15.80 -16.90 -4.49
CA PRO A 427 -15.78 -16.94 -5.96
C PRO A 427 -14.71 -16.06 -6.65
N SER A 428 -14.23 -14.99 -6.00
CA SER A 428 -13.15 -14.11 -6.49
C SER A 428 -11.72 -14.57 -6.14
N GLN A 429 -11.54 -15.69 -5.43
CA GLN A 429 -10.24 -16.25 -5.01
C GLN A 429 -9.33 -15.31 -4.17
N SER A 430 -9.87 -14.20 -3.66
CA SER A 430 -9.12 -13.18 -2.93
C SER A 430 -9.09 -13.38 -1.40
N LEU A 431 -9.76 -14.43 -0.89
CA LEU A 431 -9.74 -14.83 0.51
C LEU A 431 -9.37 -16.31 0.60
N LEU A 432 -8.31 -16.63 1.35
CA LEU A 432 -7.80 -17.98 1.58
C LEU A 432 -7.64 -18.22 3.09
N THR A 433 -8.41 -19.16 3.64
CA THR A 433 -8.23 -19.65 5.01
C THR A 433 -7.51 -20.99 4.99
N LEU A 434 -6.46 -21.12 5.80
CA LEU A 434 -5.70 -22.33 6.06
C LEU A 434 -5.85 -22.72 7.53
N GLU A 435 -5.95 -24.03 7.80
CA GLU A 435 -6.04 -24.59 9.14
C GLU A 435 -5.06 -25.78 9.26
N GLY A 436 -4.39 -25.91 10.40
CA GLY A 436 -3.50 -27.01 10.71
C GLY A 436 -3.25 -27.17 12.21
N ASP A 437 -2.77 -28.35 12.60
CA ASP A 437 -2.47 -28.75 13.98
C ASP A 437 -0.96 -28.73 14.29
N ASP A 438 -0.11 -28.88 13.27
CA ASP A 438 1.36 -28.81 13.38
C ASP A 438 1.94 -27.50 12.80
N VAL A 439 2.83 -26.84 13.57
CA VAL A 439 3.46 -25.56 13.22
C VAL A 439 4.38 -25.69 12.00
N GLU A 440 5.16 -26.77 11.89
CA GLU A 440 6.12 -26.94 10.79
C GLU A 440 5.41 -27.15 9.45
N THR A 441 4.42 -28.04 9.43
CA THR A 441 3.56 -28.32 8.28
C THR A 441 2.75 -27.09 7.90
N PHE A 442 2.24 -26.33 8.87
CA PHE A 442 1.51 -25.07 8.62
C PHE A 442 2.40 -24.01 7.99
N ASN A 443 3.63 -23.81 8.49
CA ASN A 443 4.61 -22.91 7.89
C ASN A 443 4.91 -23.30 6.43
N HIS A 444 5.14 -24.58 6.16
CA HIS A 444 5.38 -25.07 4.80
C HIS A 444 4.18 -24.84 3.86
N ALA A 445 2.94 -25.05 4.35
CA ALA A 445 1.74 -24.75 3.58
C ALA A 445 1.62 -23.24 3.25
N LEU A 446 1.90 -22.37 4.22
CA LEU A 446 1.84 -20.92 4.04
C LEU A 446 2.89 -20.39 3.06
N GLN A 447 4.07 -21.00 3.04
CA GLN A 447 5.16 -20.69 2.08
C GLN A 447 4.79 -20.99 0.62
N HIS A 448 3.83 -21.89 0.37
CA HIS A 448 3.35 -22.23 -0.96
C HIS A 448 2.20 -21.32 -1.45
N VAL A 449 1.71 -20.40 -0.63
CA VAL A 449 0.69 -19.44 -1.08
C VAL A 449 1.32 -18.43 -2.03
N ALA A 450 0.73 -18.32 -3.23
CA ALA A 450 1.22 -17.47 -4.29
C ALA A 450 0.10 -16.58 -4.86
N TYR A 451 0.49 -15.38 -5.27
CA TYR A 451 -0.33 -14.48 -6.07
C TYR A 451 -0.13 -14.77 -7.55
N MET A 452 -1.22 -14.84 -8.30
CA MET A 452 -1.20 -15.01 -9.75
C MET A 452 -2.24 -14.07 -10.35
N ASN A 453 -1.86 -13.32 -11.39
CA ASN A 453 -2.80 -12.48 -12.13
C ASN A 453 -3.22 -13.18 -13.43
N THR A 454 -4.53 -13.38 -13.62
CA THR A 454 -5.11 -14.05 -14.79
C THR A 454 -5.37 -13.11 -15.96
N LEU A 455 -5.22 -11.80 -15.79
CA LEU A 455 -5.35 -10.82 -16.88
C LEU A 455 -4.08 -10.81 -17.73
N ARG A 456 -4.24 -10.91 -19.06
CA ARG A 456 -3.15 -10.80 -20.05
C ARG A 456 -2.34 -9.50 -19.90
N PHE A 457 -3.01 -8.42 -19.50
CA PHE A 457 -2.40 -7.17 -19.08
C PHE A 457 -2.83 -6.89 -17.64
N ALA A 458 -1.99 -7.27 -16.67
CA ALA A 458 -2.27 -7.08 -15.26
C ALA A 458 -2.44 -5.58 -14.92
N THR A 459 -3.58 -5.20 -14.34
CA THR A 459 -3.85 -3.81 -13.93
C THR A 459 -2.80 -3.36 -12.91
N PRO A 460 -1.98 -2.34 -13.22
CA PRO A 460 -0.95 -1.83 -12.31
C PRO A 460 -1.55 -1.27 -11.01
N GLY A 461 -0.72 -1.15 -9.99
CA GLY A 461 -1.09 -0.53 -8.72
C GLY A 461 -0.97 -1.47 -7.51
N VAL A 462 -1.39 -0.96 -6.36
CA VAL A 462 -1.23 -1.61 -5.06
C VAL A 462 -2.44 -2.52 -4.77
N ARG A 463 -2.17 -3.70 -4.21
CA ARG A 463 -3.16 -4.67 -3.75
C ARG A 463 -2.85 -4.96 -2.28
N PRO A 464 -3.57 -4.35 -1.32
CA PRO A 464 -3.36 -4.61 0.09
C PRO A 464 -3.55 -6.10 0.42
N LEU A 465 -2.68 -6.63 1.25
CA LEU A 465 -2.62 -8.03 1.64
C LEU A 465 -2.62 -8.12 3.16
N ARG A 466 -3.50 -8.92 3.73
CA ARG A 466 -3.75 -8.99 5.16
C ARG A 466 -3.73 -10.45 5.61
N LEU A 467 -2.88 -10.76 6.57
CA LEU A 467 -2.73 -12.10 7.15
C LEU A 467 -3.14 -12.02 8.62
N THR A 468 -4.34 -12.54 8.91
CA THR A 468 -4.87 -12.72 10.27
C THR A 468 -4.55 -14.13 10.75
N THR A 469 -4.38 -14.32 12.05
CA THR A 469 -4.09 -15.64 12.63
C THR A 469 -4.79 -15.81 13.96
N ALA A 470 -5.58 -16.86 14.08
CA ALA A 470 -6.18 -17.34 15.31
C ALA A 470 -5.53 -18.67 15.68
N VAL A 471 -5.13 -18.81 16.94
CA VAL A 471 -4.59 -20.07 17.48
C VAL A 471 -5.48 -20.57 18.60
N LYS A 472 -5.58 -21.90 18.75
CA LYS A 472 -6.19 -22.53 19.92
C LYS A 472 -5.13 -23.30 20.68
N CYS A 473 -5.17 -23.12 21.99
CA CYS A 473 -4.21 -23.65 22.94
C CYS A 473 -4.91 -24.68 23.84
N PHE A 474 -4.14 -25.53 24.53
CA PHE A 474 -4.73 -26.56 25.40
C PHE A 474 -5.40 -25.99 26.67
N SER A 475 -5.12 -24.73 27.00
CA SER A 475 -5.82 -23.93 28.02
C SER A 475 -6.12 -22.55 27.44
N GLU A 476 -7.29 -21.97 27.75
CA GLU A 476 -7.63 -20.60 27.34
C GLU A 476 -6.78 -19.56 28.10
N GLU A 477 -6.40 -19.83 29.37
CA GLU A 477 -5.63 -18.90 30.20
C GLU A 477 -4.18 -18.71 29.73
N SER A 478 -3.61 -19.67 29.00
CA SER A 478 -2.26 -19.60 28.42
C SER A 478 -2.26 -19.18 26.95
N CYS A 479 -3.41 -18.80 26.38
CA CYS A 479 -3.50 -18.74 24.93
C CYS A 479 -2.93 -17.45 24.33
N VAL A 480 -2.10 -17.65 23.32
CA VAL A 480 -1.28 -16.63 22.68
C VAL A 480 -2.08 -15.82 21.66
N SER A 481 -1.94 -14.50 21.68
CA SER A 481 -2.42 -13.63 20.59
C SER A 481 -1.29 -13.39 19.57
N ILE A 482 -1.52 -13.74 18.31
CA ILE A 482 -0.63 -13.46 17.19
C ILE A 482 -1.04 -12.13 16.54
N PRO A 483 -0.14 -11.13 16.43
CA PRO A 483 -0.45 -9.88 15.73
C PRO A 483 -0.78 -10.09 14.25
N GLU A 484 -1.71 -9.27 13.75
CA GLU A 484 -2.06 -9.21 12.34
C GLU A 484 -0.89 -8.68 11.48
N VAL A 485 -0.76 -9.24 10.27
CA VAL A 485 0.30 -8.91 9.32
C VAL A 485 -0.29 -8.18 8.12
N GLU A 486 0.17 -6.95 7.90
CA GLU A 486 -0.23 -6.11 6.77
C GLU A 486 0.91 -5.93 5.76
N GLY A 487 0.68 -6.39 4.54
CA GLY A 487 1.55 -6.23 3.38
C GLY A 487 0.81 -5.68 2.16
N TYR A 488 1.49 -5.63 1.02
CA TYR A 488 0.87 -5.29 -0.25
C TYR A 488 1.65 -5.84 -1.44
N VAL A 489 0.92 -6.28 -2.45
CA VAL A 489 1.47 -6.62 -3.78
C VAL A 489 1.39 -5.37 -4.66
N VAL A 490 2.51 -4.98 -5.25
CA VAL A 490 2.60 -3.90 -6.24
C VAL A 490 2.66 -4.54 -7.61
N VAL A 491 1.56 -4.47 -8.36
CA VAL A 491 1.57 -4.82 -9.78
C VAL A 491 2.27 -3.69 -10.53
N LEU A 492 3.42 -4.00 -11.13
CA LEU A 492 4.21 -3.03 -11.89
C LEU A 492 3.49 -2.67 -13.20
N GLN A 493 3.78 -1.49 -13.76
CA GLN A 493 3.31 -1.16 -15.11
C GLN A 493 3.99 -2.08 -16.13
N PRO A 494 3.26 -2.65 -17.10
CA PRO A 494 3.90 -3.34 -18.22
C PRO A 494 4.66 -2.31 -19.06
N ASP A 495 5.88 -2.67 -19.46
CA ASP A 495 6.73 -1.85 -20.32
C ASP A 495 5.99 -1.52 -21.63
N ALA A 496 6.14 -0.27 -22.09
CA ALA A 496 5.47 0.21 -23.29
C ALA A 496 5.97 -0.55 -24.53
N PRO A 497 5.08 -1.13 -25.37
CA PRO A 497 5.46 -1.63 -26.67
C PRO A 497 5.93 -0.46 -27.55
N GLN A 498 7.12 -0.60 -28.11
CA GLN A 498 7.68 0.31 -29.09
C GLN A 498 7.39 -0.23 -30.49
N ILE A 499 6.49 0.44 -31.20
CA ILE A 499 6.21 0.18 -32.61
C ILE A 499 7.23 0.95 -33.43
N LEU A 500 8.02 0.25 -34.25
CA LEU A 500 9.06 0.82 -35.11
C LEU A 500 8.67 0.63 -36.59
N LEU A 501 8.41 1.73 -37.26
CA LEU A 501 8.29 1.84 -38.72
C LEU A 501 9.66 2.10 -39.33
N SER A 502 10.04 1.29 -40.31
CA SER A 502 11.30 1.41 -41.05
C SER A 502 11.11 1.07 -42.52
N GLY A 503 11.95 1.60 -43.41
CA GLY A 503 11.85 1.43 -44.86
C GLY A 503 12.62 2.51 -45.61
N THR A 504 12.46 2.58 -46.93
CA THR A 504 13.09 3.61 -47.76
C THR A 504 12.36 4.96 -47.60
N ALA A 505 13.05 5.94 -47.03
CA ALA A 505 12.51 7.27 -46.71
C ALA A 505 12.63 8.32 -47.82
N HIS A 506 13.39 8.04 -48.90
CA HIS A 506 13.66 8.99 -49.96
C HIS A 506 13.69 8.33 -51.34
N PHE A 507 12.95 8.86 -52.32
CA PHE A 507 12.99 8.36 -53.69
C PHE A 507 12.80 9.46 -54.73
N ALA A 508 13.67 9.46 -55.76
CA ALA A 508 13.60 10.38 -56.88
C ALA A 508 13.30 9.61 -58.18
N LEU A 509 12.12 9.82 -58.74
CA LEU A 509 11.68 9.23 -60.00
C LEU A 509 11.30 10.30 -61.04
N PRO A 510 11.42 10.00 -62.35
CA PRO A 510 10.86 10.82 -63.41
C PRO A 510 9.38 11.16 -63.20
N ALA A 511 8.97 12.40 -63.53
CA ALA A 511 7.57 12.84 -63.41
C ALA A 511 6.58 11.94 -64.18
N VAL A 512 7.01 11.31 -65.28
CA VAL A 512 6.18 10.37 -66.07
C VAL A 512 5.73 9.14 -65.27
N ASP A 513 6.50 8.71 -64.26
CA ASP A 513 6.16 7.55 -63.44
C ASP A 513 5.04 7.90 -62.44
N PHE A 514 5.11 9.10 -61.84
CA PHE A 514 4.03 9.67 -61.03
C PHE A 514 2.78 10.01 -61.84
N GLU A 515 2.92 10.38 -63.12
CA GLU A 515 1.81 10.62 -64.07
C GLU A 515 1.23 9.34 -64.69
N GLY A 516 1.79 8.17 -64.36
CA GLY A 516 1.29 6.87 -64.77
C GLY A 516 -0.11 6.58 -64.18
N PRO A 517 -0.94 5.75 -64.84
CA PRO A 517 -2.29 5.42 -64.34
C PRO A 517 -2.25 4.79 -62.94
N GLU A 518 -1.19 4.03 -62.69
CA GLU A 518 -0.89 3.23 -61.50
C GLU A 518 -0.21 4.01 -60.35
N GLY A 519 0.36 5.20 -60.62
CA GLY A 519 1.17 5.95 -59.65
C GLY A 519 2.45 5.24 -59.16
N VAL A 520 3.06 5.81 -58.12
CA VAL A 520 4.28 5.31 -57.46
C VAL A 520 3.94 4.84 -56.05
N PRO A 521 4.41 3.66 -55.58
CA PRO A 521 4.21 3.20 -54.21
C PRO A 521 4.97 4.08 -53.20
N LEU A 522 4.29 4.49 -52.13
CA LEU A 522 4.90 5.31 -51.08
C LEU A 522 5.75 4.51 -50.09
N PHE A 523 5.38 3.26 -49.83
CA PHE A 523 5.97 2.47 -48.74
C PHE A 523 6.38 1.06 -49.19
N PRO A 524 7.12 0.91 -50.32
CA PRO A 524 7.29 -0.39 -51.00
C PRO A 524 8.01 -1.46 -50.17
N ASP A 525 8.87 -1.05 -49.25
CA ASP A 525 9.72 -1.89 -48.39
C ASP A 525 9.45 -1.69 -46.89
N LEU A 526 8.33 -1.06 -46.52
CA LEU A 526 7.96 -0.77 -45.14
C LEU A 526 8.00 -2.04 -44.29
N GLN A 527 8.74 -2.01 -43.18
CA GLN A 527 8.73 -3.01 -42.13
C GLN A 527 8.25 -2.38 -40.82
N ILE A 528 7.31 -3.06 -40.17
CA ILE A 528 6.72 -2.68 -38.90
C ILE A 528 7.16 -3.73 -37.87
N THR A 529 7.96 -3.31 -36.89
CA THR A 529 8.42 -4.19 -35.80
C THR A 529 7.83 -3.70 -34.49
N CYS A 530 7.26 -4.58 -33.66
CA CYS A 530 6.89 -4.22 -32.29
C CYS A 530 7.82 -4.93 -31.30
N SER A 531 8.27 -4.20 -30.28
CA SER A 531 9.18 -4.74 -29.26
C SER A 531 8.87 -4.16 -27.88
N ILE A 532 9.03 -4.97 -26.82
CA ILE A 532 8.83 -4.52 -25.43
C ILE A 532 10.20 -4.20 -24.85
N SER A 533 10.43 -2.93 -24.49
CA SER A 533 11.73 -2.47 -24.00
C SER A 533 11.83 -2.59 -22.48
N HIS A 534 12.44 -3.67 -21.98
CA HIS A 534 12.83 -3.75 -20.56
C HIS A 534 13.95 -2.74 -20.25
N GLN A 535 13.61 -1.63 -19.59
CA GLN A 535 14.60 -0.74 -18.99
C GLN A 535 15.05 -1.26 -17.63
N VAL A 536 16.03 -2.17 -17.63
CA VAL A 536 16.78 -2.50 -16.41
C VAL A 536 17.81 -1.41 -16.15
N GLU A 537 17.48 -0.44 -15.29
CA GLU A 537 18.51 0.38 -14.65
C GLU A 537 19.40 -0.54 -13.81
N ALA A 538 20.62 -0.77 -14.29
CA ALA A 538 21.61 -1.53 -13.55
C ALA A 538 21.92 -0.80 -12.23
N LYS A 539 21.47 -1.37 -11.10
CA LYS A 539 21.89 -0.92 -9.78
C LYS A 539 23.41 -0.89 -9.74
N LYS A 540 23.93 0.30 -9.46
CA LYS A 540 25.35 0.58 -9.40
C LYS A 540 25.91 0.09 -8.07
N ASP A 541 26.01 -1.23 -7.93
CA ASP A 541 26.91 -1.99 -7.03
C ASP A 541 26.56 -3.49 -7.09
N GLU A 542 26.96 -4.19 -8.16
CA GLU A 542 27.38 -5.60 -8.07
C GLU A 542 28.20 -6.01 -9.31
N SER A 543 29.39 -6.56 -9.07
CA SER A 543 30.35 -6.93 -10.12
C SER A 543 30.14 -8.37 -10.58
N TRP A 544 29.25 -8.58 -11.57
CA TRP A 544 29.19 -9.84 -12.31
C TRP A 544 29.30 -9.61 -13.82
N GLN A 545 30.32 -10.24 -14.43
CA GLN A 545 30.49 -10.30 -15.88
C GLN A 545 29.57 -11.38 -16.43
N GLY A 546 28.56 -10.98 -17.20
CA GLY A 546 27.68 -11.92 -17.88
C GLY A 546 26.51 -11.22 -18.55
N THR A 547 26.63 -10.93 -19.84
CA THR A 547 25.52 -10.46 -20.67
C THR A 547 24.55 -11.61 -20.90
N VAL A 548 23.67 -11.89 -19.93
CA VAL A 548 22.57 -12.83 -20.12
C VAL A 548 21.48 -12.08 -20.90
N THR A 549 21.58 -12.11 -22.22
CA THR A 549 20.40 -11.95 -23.07
C THR A 549 19.53 -13.18 -22.85
N ASP A 550 18.57 -13.10 -21.92
CA ASP A 550 17.59 -14.17 -21.74
C ASP A 550 16.56 -14.11 -22.88
N THR A 551 16.99 -14.58 -24.04
CA THR A 551 16.12 -14.89 -25.18
C THR A 551 15.35 -16.19 -24.95
N ARG A 552 14.77 -16.36 -23.76
CA ARG A 552 13.50 -17.08 -23.61
C ARG A 552 12.35 -16.14 -23.93
N MET A 553 12.27 -15.84 -25.23
CA MET A 553 11.07 -15.32 -25.87
C MET A 553 9.91 -16.26 -25.48
N SER A 554 9.00 -15.79 -24.65
CA SER A 554 7.71 -16.44 -24.47
C SER A 554 6.99 -16.41 -25.81
N ASP A 555 6.56 -17.57 -26.31
CA ASP A 555 5.88 -17.67 -27.60
C ASP A 555 4.72 -16.63 -27.71
N GLU A 556 4.72 -15.89 -28.81
CA GLU A 556 3.56 -15.17 -29.35
C GLU A 556 2.88 -14.12 -28.44
N ILE A 557 3.61 -13.05 -28.09
CA ILE A 557 2.94 -11.75 -27.94
C ILE A 557 2.55 -11.26 -29.34
N VAL A 558 1.41 -11.75 -29.84
CA VAL A 558 0.79 -11.25 -31.08
C VAL A 558 0.33 -9.81 -30.85
N HIS A 559 1.05 -8.88 -31.46
CA HIS A 559 0.73 -7.45 -31.50
C HIS A 559 -0.24 -7.16 -32.64
N ASN A 560 -1.29 -6.39 -32.35
CA ASN A 560 -2.31 -6.00 -33.32
C ASN A 560 -2.39 -4.48 -33.37
N LEU A 561 -2.35 -3.92 -34.58
CA LEU A 561 -2.54 -2.49 -34.76
C LEU A 561 -4.04 -2.17 -34.80
N ASP A 562 -4.40 -0.99 -34.33
CA ASP A 562 -5.77 -0.45 -34.34
C ASP A 562 -5.99 0.59 -35.45
N GLY A 563 -4.91 1.12 -36.01
CA GLY A 563 -4.95 2.12 -37.05
C GLY A 563 -3.57 2.54 -37.54
N CYS A 564 -3.53 3.06 -38.77
CA CYS A 564 -2.39 3.76 -39.33
C CYS A 564 -2.86 4.98 -40.12
N GLU A 565 -2.19 6.11 -39.91
CA GLU A 565 -2.44 7.39 -40.58
C GLU A 565 -1.27 7.75 -41.50
N ILE A 566 -1.60 8.12 -42.74
CA ILE A 566 -0.74 8.76 -43.72
C ILE A 566 -1.15 10.23 -43.81
N SER A 567 -0.44 11.12 -43.12
CA SER A 567 -0.67 12.57 -43.15
C SER A 567 0.33 13.29 -44.05
N LEU A 568 -0.06 14.45 -44.59
CA LEU A 568 0.83 15.26 -45.44
C LEU A 568 1.71 16.19 -44.61
N VAL A 569 2.96 16.37 -45.05
CA VAL A 569 3.90 17.33 -44.45
C VAL A 569 4.06 18.51 -45.41
N GLY A 570 3.28 19.57 -45.16
CA GLY A 570 3.21 20.77 -46.00
C GLY A 570 1.76 21.15 -46.28
N ASP A 571 1.48 21.59 -47.51
CA ASP A 571 0.11 21.90 -47.97
C ASP A 571 -0.72 20.61 -48.13
N ASP A 572 -2.05 20.71 -47.97
CA ASP A 572 -3.01 19.65 -48.32
C ASP A 572 -2.84 19.13 -49.77
N LEU A 573 -3.35 17.94 -50.07
CA LEU A 573 -3.48 17.42 -51.44
C LEU A 573 -4.41 18.33 -52.26
N ASP A 574 -3.93 18.81 -53.40
CA ASP A 574 -4.78 19.43 -54.41
C ASP A 574 -5.47 18.33 -55.25
N PRO A 575 -6.78 18.07 -55.10
CA PRO A 575 -7.48 16.98 -55.80
C PRO A 575 -7.53 17.17 -57.33
N GLU A 576 -7.25 18.38 -57.83
CA GLU A 576 -7.13 18.65 -59.27
C GLU A 576 -5.74 18.31 -59.84
N ARG A 577 -4.75 18.05 -58.98
CA ARG A 577 -3.35 17.81 -59.36
C ARG A 577 -2.77 16.51 -58.82
N GLU A 578 -3.25 16.04 -57.68
CA GLU A 578 -2.68 14.95 -56.90
C GLU A 578 -3.77 13.96 -56.49
N SER A 579 -3.41 12.69 -56.31
CA SER A 579 -4.31 11.68 -55.73
C SER A 579 -3.51 10.61 -54.99
N LEU A 580 -3.90 10.33 -53.75
CA LEU A 580 -3.47 9.16 -52.99
C LEU A 580 -4.44 8.00 -53.25
N LEU A 581 -3.90 6.84 -53.61
CA LEU A 581 -4.65 5.67 -54.05
C LEU A 581 -4.41 4.50 -53.08
N LEU A 582 -5.50 3.92 -52.59
CA LEU A 582 -5.52 2.68 -51.82
C LEU A 582 -6.83 1.93 -52.13
N ASP A 583 -6.79 0.60 -52.24
CA ASP A 583 -7.97 -0.16 -52.65
C ASP A 583 -8.96 -0.39 -51.49
N MET A 584 -10.05 0.38 -51.51
CA MET A 584 -11.18 0.25 -50.59
C MET A 584 -11.76 -1.16 -50.51
N ALA A 585 -11.79 -1.92 -51.61
CA ALA A 585 -12.40 -3.24 -51.62
C ALA A 585 -11.57 -4.22 -50.78
N SER A 586 -10.24 -4.17 -50.89
CA SER A 586 -9.33 -4.97 -50.07
C SER A 586 -9.42 -4.68 -48.57
N LEU A 587 -9.68 -3.42 -48.18
CA LEU A 587 -9.83 -3.00 -46.78
C LEU A 587 -11.14 -3.51 -46.18
N GLN A 588 -12.27 -3.27 -46.87
CA GLN A 588 -13.59 -3.69 -46.39
C GLN A 588 -13.72 -5.22 -46.28
N GLN A 589 -13.06 -5.98 -47.15
CA GLN A 589 -13.00 -7.44 -47.04
C GLN A 589 -12.27 -7.95 -45.78
N ARG A 590 -11.39 -7.12 -45.19
CA ARG A 590 -10.65 -7.41 -43.95
C ARG A 590 -11.24 -6.69 -42.72
N GLY A 591 -12.41 -6.05 -42.86
CA GLY A 591 -13.07 -5.35 -41.74
C GLY A 591 -12.40 -4.03 -41.33
N LEU A 592 -11.58 -3.43 -42.20
CA LEU A 592 -10.91 -2.15 -41.97
C LEU A 592 -11.67 -1.01 -42.65
N GLU A 593 -11.78 0.13 -41.97
CA GLU A 593 -12.37 1.36 -42.47
C GLU A 593 -11.30 2.32 -42.99
N LEU A 594 -11.60 3.05 -44.07
CA LEU A 594 -10.72 4.11 -44.58
C LEU A 594 -11.42 5.47 -44.47
N THR A 595 -10.74 6.43 -43.84
CA THR A 595 -11.05 7.85 -43.96
C THR A 595 -10.03 8.48 -44.90
N ASN A 596 -10.49 9.09 -46.00
CA ASN A 596 -9.63 9.74 -46.99
C ASN A 596 -10.04 11.21 -47.12
N THR A 597 -9.09 12.12 -46.85
CA THR A 597 -9.29 13.59 -46.86
C THR A 597 -8.16 14.28 -47.64
N SER A 598 -8.24 15.60 -47.81
CA SER A 598 -7.15 16.38 -48.42
C SER A 598 -5.89 16.45 -47.54
N ALA A 599 -6.03 16.32 -46.22
CA ALA A 599 -4.92 16.49 -45.25
C ALA A 599 -4.29 15.15 -44.80
N TYR A 600 -5.08 14.08 -44.78
CA TYR A 600 -4.65 12.75 -44.31
C TYR A 600 -5.52 11.61 -44.87
N LEU A 601 -4.96 10.40 -44.85
CA LEU A 601 -5.63 9.14 -45.10
C LEU A 601 -5.39 8.18 -43.92
N THR A 602 -6.45 7.74 -43.26
CA THR A 602 -6.41 6.91 -42.05
C THR A 602 -7.10 5.57 -42.29
N ILE A 603 -6.38 4.48 -42.05
CA ILE A 603 -6.91 3.11 -42.02
C ILE A 603 -7.18 2.78 -40.55
N ALA A 604 -8.40 2.36 -40.19
CA ALA A 604 -8.80 2.04 -38.82
C ALA A 604 -9.43 0.65 -38.72
N GLY A 605 -9.14 -0.06 -37.62
CA GLY A 605 -9.64 -1.41 -37.32
C GLY A 605 -8.56 -2.30 -36.72
N VAL A 606 -8.95 -3.30 -35.90
CA VAL A 606 -7.98 -4.13 -35.17
C VAL A 606 -7.53 -5.32 -36.01
N GLU A 607 -6.26 -5.36 -36.42
CA GLU A 607 -5.70 -6.46 -37.22
C GLU A 607 -4.17 -6.60 -37.02
N GLY A 608 -3.61 -7.77 -37.36
CA GLY A 608 -2.20 -8.09 -37.18
C GLY A 608 -1.25 -7.25 -38.05
N ILE A 609 -0.04 -7.04 -37.55
CA ILE A 609 1.00 -6.20 -38.18
C ILE A 609 1.26 -6.56 -39.65
N THR A 610 1.30 -7.85 -40.00
CA THR A 610 1.57 -8.32 -41.38
C THR A 610 0.51 -7.86 -42.38
N VAL A 611 -0.74 -7.72 -41.96
CA VAL A 611 -1.84 -7.24 -42.81
C VAL A 611 -1.70 -5.75 -43.06
N TYR A 612 -1.36 -4.98 -42.03
CA TYR A 612 -1.06 -3.56 -42.16
C TYR A 612 0.15 -3.30 -43.06
N GLU A 613 1.21 -4.12 -42.98
CA GLU A 613 2.32 -4.07 -43.94
C GLU A 613 1.88 -4.33 -45.38
N GLU A 614 1.09 -5.40 -45.63
CA GLU A 614 0.55 -5.71 -46.96
C GLU A 614 -0.24 -4.53 -47.55
N ILE A 615 -1.09 -3.91 -46.74
CA ILE A 615 -1.96 -2.80 -47.15
C ILE A 615 -1.15 -1.53 -47.41
N LEU A 616 -0.27 -1.14 -46.49
CA LEU A 616 0.49 0.11 -46.59
C LEU A 616 1.50 0.07 -47.76
N ARG A 617 2.09 -1.11 -48.06
CA ARG A 617 2.93 -1.32 -49.26
C ARG A 617 2.16 -1.13 -50.57
N LEU A 618 0.81 -1.20 -50.55
CA LEU A 618 -0.06 -0.94 -51.70
C LEU A 618 -0.53 0.51 -51.81
N ALA A 619 -0.23 1.39 -50.84
CA ALA A 619 -0.55 2.81 -50.92
C ALA A 619 0.30 3.50 -52.00
N ARG A 620 -0.34 4.17 -52.95
CA ARG A 620 0.35 4.82 -54.09
C ARG A 620 -0.03 6.27 -54.28
N TYR A 621 0.96 7.10 -54.58
CA TYR A 621 0.79 8.50 -54.90
C TYR A 621 0.88 8.72 -56.41
N ARG A 622 0.00 9.56 -56.95
CA ARG A 622 -0.12 9.84 -58.38
C ARG A 622 -0.35 11.32 -58.64
N LEU A 623 0.33 11.85 -59.66
CA LEU A 623 0.15 13.20 -60.20
C LEU A 623 -0.73 13.17 -61.45
N ARG A 624 -1.50 14.23 -61.69
CA ARG A 624 -2.13 14.47 -63.00
C ARG A 624 -1.10 14.97 -64.00
N ARG A 625 -1.30 14.66 -65.28
CA ARG A 625 -0.36 15.05 -66.36
C ARG A 625 -0.11 16.56 -66.41
N GLY A 626 1.16 16.96 -66.36
CA GLY A 626 1.59 18.35 -66.35
C GLY A 626 1.57 19.01 -64.96
N ALA A 627 1.23 18.28 -63.90
CA ALA A 627 1.14 18.83 -62.54
C ALA A 627 2.46 18.78 -61.73
N ALA A 628 3.59 18.49 -62.38
CA ALA A 628 4.90 18.20 -61.77
C ALA A 628 5.26 19.04 -60.54
N LEU A 629 5.76 18.36 -59.50
CA LEU A 629 6.23 18.93 -58.23
C LEU A 629 7.72 18.61 -58.03
N TYR A 630 8.41 19.42 -57.23
CA TYR A 630 9.84 19.24 -56.94
C TYR A 630 10.13 18.23 -55.82
N ALA A 631 9.26 18.16 -54.82
CA ALA A 631 9.29 17.21 -53.71
C ALA A 631 7.88 17.14 -53.08
N ARG A 632 7.50 16.02 -52.48
CA ARG A 632 6.23 15.88 -51.74
C ARG A 632 6.42 14.92 -50.57
N LYS A 633 6.02 15.32 -49.36
CA LYS A 633 6.34 14.58 -48.14
C LYS A 633 5.10 13.99 -47.46
N PHE A 634 5.21 12.73 -47.07
CA PHE A 634 4.18 11.96 -46.40
C PHE A 634 4.71 11.44 -45.06
N ARG A 635 3.92 11.55 -44.00
CA ARG A 635 4.21 11.01 -42.67
C ARG A 635 3.31 9.81 -42.42
N LEU A 636 3.90 8.66 -42.09
CA LEU A 636 3.21 7.48 -41.61
C LEU A 636 3.37 7.37 -40.08
N SER A 637 2.26 7.09 -39.40
CA SER A 637 2.23 6.69 -37.99
C SER A 637 1.21 5.57 -37.81
N CYS A 638 1.53 4.57 -37.00
CA CYS A 638 0.62 3.47 -36.65
C CYS A 638 0.42 3.38 -35.14
N SER A 639 -0.67 2.77 -34.68
CA SER A 639 -0.98 2.62 -33.27
C SER A 639 -1.52 1.26 -32.83
N GLU A 640 -1.36 0.97 -31.54
CA GLU A 640 -1.89 -0.20 -30.83
C GLU A 640 -2.61 0.24 -29.53
N MET A 641 -3.63 -0.55 -29.14
CA MET A 641 -4.50 -0.35 -27.96
C MET A 641 -5.27 0.98 -27.93
N ASN A 642 -6.03 1.25 -28.98
CA ASN A 642 -6.85 2.44 -29.22
C ASN A 642 -6.05 3.75 -29.16
N GLY A 643 -4.95 3.82 -29.92
CA GLY A 643 -4.10 5.02 -29.95
C GLY A 643 -3.32 5.25 -28.64
N ARG A 644 -3.09 4.19 -27.86
CA ARG A 644 -2.33 4.24 -26.59
C ARG A 644 -0.82 4.23 -26.83
N TYR A 645 -0.36 3.41 -27.75
CA TYR A 645 1.03 3.36 -28.19
C TYR A 645 1.07 3.70 -29.67
N SER A 646 1.82 4.75 -30.01
CA SER A 646 2.08 5.16 -31.39
C SER A 646 3.49 4.74 -31.80
N SER A 647 3.68 4.53 -33.09
CA SER A 647 5.02 4.34 -33.64
C SER A 647 5.87 5.61 -33.61
N ASN A 648 7.13 5.48 -34.01
CA ASN A 648 7.87 6.62 -34.55
C ASN A 648 7.15 7.21 -35.78
N GLU A 649 7.37 8.49 -36.03
CA GLU A 649 6.95 9.13 -37.28
C GLU A 649 7.92 8.69 -38.40
N PHE A 650 7.42 7.96 -39.40
CA PHE A 650 8.19 7.61 -40.58
C PHE A 650 7.84 8.57 -41.72
N VAL A 651 8.79 9.41 -42.13
CA VAL A 651 8.58 10.42 -43.17
C VAL A 651 9.24 9.98 -44.47
N VAL A 652 8.47 10.04 -45.55
CA VAL A 652 8.87 9.74 -46.93
C VAL A 652 8.89 11.03 -47.76
N GLU A 653 9.84 11.16 -48.70
CA GLU A 653 10.02 12.30 -49.63
C GLU A 653 10.39 11.87 -51.06
#